data_AF-A0A936M1M9-F1
#
_entry.id   AF-A0A936M1M9-F1
#
_cell.length_a   1.000
_cell.length_b   1.000
_cell.length_c   1.000
_cell.angle_alpha   90.00
_cell.angle_beta   90.00
_cell.angle_gamma   90.00
#
_symmetry.space_group_name_H-M   'P 1'
#
loop_
_entity.id
_entity.type
_entity.pdbx_description
1 polymer ?
#
loop_
_entity_poly.entity_id
_entity_poly.type
_entity_poly.pdbx_seq_one_letter_code
_entity_poly.pdbx_strand_id
1 'polypeptide(L)'
;LFFLTVVGTARAQDPWTTEKLEENAQGFLAETWLPRLEQVAKLLAERDRIVPAVTSVVHGDHREYLVRVRAMIDGLTHERWLERERAERALVEIGGRARDLLREHALTGNTLEERVRTQRVIDRITERGTEEEDRRLKLLRGFVLAALYLPPDADLREALVNARGHSDHSVAQGAVRALGVHGSAAIVGALAKDAADPSSPVRLAALCALTRIAGPEALAALGDMLGQGKPGLGKLADVEAIHILRCVRARPDAGELLAMLKASSHPVVAAAAAMTLPPAGAPQTVHVVLAERTTIDVPLLGMVGDSLLLGSPMPGLPHFEAPFAQIAALQVGEPARGNAPLRVFLKQGTLLAGDLIGLDAETLIVRSGTLGEVRVARSQIQGMLLDREADRLIGASVELDRVRLVDGKSHDGDVVKIDPAAGLTLRTATGERTIEAAKLSCVTFRRPAQATLDPVQLTRLTMRNGERLLGHIAAISGSHIALVVPALLDQGLLTSGVVPVAQIATIELLVGGGTSWGYTIVADYSENRIVELDEKGREVFVMNDVFGAWDAECLDNGNLLVTEFSISRVQEITRSGQQVWAFEDLKNPYDADRLQNGNTLIADTFGGRVIEVNKAGKIVWQMAEDIRPFDCDRLANGNTLIADVLHERIIEVNPEGKITWELRNMKLAHDADRLPNGNTLITLREAKRVIEVDRDGQVVWELRNLNHPSDADRLPNGNTLVAENGMVREFDRGGNEVWRKAMTWAVEANRY
;
A
#
# COMPACT_ATOMS: atom_id res chain seq x y z
N LEU A 1 -51.17 -56.37 -4.18
CA LEU A 1 -50.49 -56.74 -2.90
C LEU A 1 -49.23 -57.51 -3.26
N PHE A 2 -48.04 -57.29 -2.71
CA PHE A 2 -47.47 -56.26 -1.85
C PHE A 2 -45.97 -56.65 -1.77
N PHE A 3 -45.07 -55.67 -1.90
CA PHE A 3 -43.67 -55.68 -1.41
C PHE A 3 -42.67 -56.73 -1.94
N LEU A 4 -41.81 -56.29 -2.86
CA LEU A 4 -40.40 -56.67 -2.87
C LEU A 4 -39.59 -55.38 -2.70
N THR A 5 -39.23 -55.15 -1.43
CA THR A 5 -38.44 -54.03 -0.95
C THR A 5 -37.03 -54.13 -1.53
N VAL A 6 -36.63 -53.10 -2.27
CA VAL A 6 -35.22 -52.82 -2.56
C VAL A 6 -34.59 -52.35 -1.24
N VAL A 7 -33.76 -53.19 -0.62
CA VAL A 7 -32.91 -52.81 0.52
C VAL A 7 -31.51 -53.36 0.30
N GLY A 8 -30.53 -52.45 0.34
CA GLY A 8 -29.09 -52.72 0.48
C GLY A 8 -28.37 -52.77 -0.87
N THR A 9 -27.39 -51.94 -1.17
CA THR A 9 -26.39 -51.31 -0.28
C THR A 9 -25.90 -49.98 -0.85
N ALA A 10 -26.21 -48.86 -0.19
CA ALA A 10 -25.29 -47.73 -0.21
C ALA A 10 -24.06 -48.19 0.57
N ARG A 11 -22.94 -48.44 -0.12
CA ARG A 11 -21.65 -48.62 0.57
C ARG A 11 -21.40 -47.35 1.38
N ALA A 12 -21.35 -47.47 2.71
CA ALA A 12 -20.80 -46.44 3.56
C ALA A 12 -19.36 -46.20 3.08
N GLN A 13 -19.10 -45.05 2.46
CA GLN A 13 -17.77 -44.68 2.03
C GLN A 13 -16.93 -44.32 3.26
N ASP A 14 -15.64 -44.69 3.27
CA ASP A 14 -14.76 -44.49 4.42
C ASP A 14 -14.74 -43.02 4.90
N PRO A 15 -14.76 -42.78 6.23
CA PRO A 15 -14.69 -41.44 6.80
C PRO A 15 -13.37 -40.75 6.45
N TRP A 16 -13.36 -39.42 6.42
CA TRP A 16 -12.14 -38.64 6.27
C TRP A 16 -11.38 -38.61 7.59
N THR A 17 -10.19 -39.20 7.63
CA THR A 17 -9.23 -38.99 8.73
C THR A 17 -8.36 -37.76 8.47
N THR A 18 -7.63 -37.30 9.48
CA THR A 18 -6.64 -36.22 9.33
C THR A 18 -5.55 -36.60 8.32
N GLU A 19 -5.05 -37.84 8.36
CA GLU A 19 -4.02 -38.32 7.42
C GLU A 19 -4.55 -38.34 5.99
N LYS A 20 -5.76 -38.89 5.79
CA LYS A 20 -6.40 -38.91 4.46
C LYS A 20 -6.65 -37.49 3.95
N LEU A 21 -7.02 -36.56 4.83
CA LEU A 21 -7.20 -35.16 4.47
C LEU A 21 -5.87 -34.54 3.99
N GLU A 22 -4.78 -34.71 4.74
CA GLU A 22 -3.46 -34.20 4.36
C GLU A 22 -2.94 -34.80 3.05
N GLU A 23 -3.10 -36.12 2.86
CA GLU A 23 -2.71 -36.82 1.62
C GLU A 23 -3.44 -36.27 0.39
N ASN A 24 -4.69 -35.83 0.55
CA ASN A 24 -5.51 -35.27 -0.54
C ASN A 24 -5.42 -33.74 -0.64
N ALA A 25 -4.60 -33.08 0.19
CA ALA A 25 -4.49 -31.62 0.28
C ALA A 25 -3.13 -31.08 -0.20
N GLN A 26 -2.37 -31.85 -0.99
CA GLN A 26 -1.01 -31.49 -1.42
C GLN A 26 -0.92 -30.16 -2.19
N GLY A 27 -2.00 -29.73 -2.85
CA GLY A 27 -2.04 -28.41 -3.52
C GLY A 27 -1.90 -27.22 -2.56
N PHE A 28 -2.14 -27.40 -1.26
CA PHE A 28 -1.88 -26.35 -0.25
C PHE A 28 -0.39 -26.12 0.01
N LEU A 29 0.49 -27.03 -0.41
CA LEU A 29 1.94 -26.88 -0.29
C LEU A 29 2.54 -25.91 -1.32
N ALA A 30 1.77 -25.51 -2.34
CA ALA A 30 2.19 -24.55 -3.34
C ALA A 30 2.53 -23.19 -2.71
N GLU A 31 3.52 -22.49 -3.26
CA GLU A 31 3.90 -21.15 -2.80
C GLU A 31 2.90 -20.07 -3.25
N THR A 32 2.27 -20.27 -4.41
CA THR A 32 1.33 -19.34 -5.02
C THR A 32 -0.11 -19.58 -4.57
N TRP A 33 -0.96 -18.58 -4.72
CA TRP A 33 -2.31 -18.59 -4.18
C TRP A 33 -3.30 -19.37 -5.04
N LEU A 34 -3.19 -19.27 -6.38
CA LEU A 34 -4.11 -19.95 -7.29
C LEU A 34 -4.16 -21.49 -7.12
N PRO A 35 -3.03 -22.23 -7.03
CA PRO A 35 -3.07 -23.68 -6.79
C PRO A 35 -3.71 -24.06 -5.44
N ARG A 36 -3.61 -23.17 -4.43
CA ARG A 36 -4.30 -23.37 -3.15
C ARG A 36 -5.81 -23.24 -3.32
N LEU A 37 -6.29 -22.28 -4.11
CA LEU A 37 -7.72 -22.18 -4.44
C LEU A 37 -8.22 -23.38 -5.24
N GLU A 38 -7.43 -23.88 -6.19
CA GLU A 38 -7.76 -25.12 -6.92
C GLU A 38 -7.89 -26.31 -5.96
N GLN A 39 -7.02 -26.37 -4.94
CA GLN A 39 -7.09 -27.37 -3.89
C GLN A 39 -8.33 -27.20 -3.02
N VAL A 40 -8.75 -25.98 -2.70
CA VAL A 40 -10.04 -25.71 -2.03
C VAL A 40 -11.19 -26.26 -2.89
N ALA A 41 -11.23 -25.93 -4.18
CA ALA A 41 -12.28 -26.37 -5.09
C ALA A 41 -12.40 -27.90 -5.16
N LYS A 42 -11.27 -28.63 -5.18
CA LYS A 42 -11.23 -30.10 -5.12
C LYS A 42 -11.84 -30.64 -3.83
N LEU A 43 -11.49 -30.06 -2.68
CA LEU A 43 -12.01 -30.48 -1.37
C LEU A 43 -13.52 -30.19 -1.22
N LEU A 44 -14.01 -29.11 -1.82
CA LEU A 44 -15.43 -28.74 -1.76
C LEU A 44 -16.39 -29.75 -2.42
N ALA A 45 -15.88 -30.63 -3.28
CA ALA A 45 -16.65 -31.75 -3.81
C ALA A 45 -17.15 -32.70 -2.70
N GLU A 46 -16.43 -32.76 -1.58
CA GLU A 46 -16.71 -33.63 -0.42
C GLU A 46 -16.99 -32.80 0.85
N ARG A 47 -17.45 -31.54 0.69
CA ARG A 47 -17.56 -30.53 1.75
C ARG A 47 -18.25 -31.02 3.02
N ASP A 48 -19.33 -31.79 2.93
CA ASP A 48 -20.09 -32.27 4.10
C ASP A 48 -19.32 -33.36 4.88
N ARG A 49 -18.41 -34.06 4.21
CA ARG A 49 -17.66 -35.20 4.78
C ARG A 49 -16.30 -34.82 5.34
N ILE A 50 -15.71 -33.72 4.87
CA ILE A 50 -14.39 -33.26 5.31
C ILE A 50 -14.44 -32.37 6.55
N VAL A 51 -15.59 -31.80 6.91
CA VAL A 51 -15.73 -30.89 8.07
C VAL A 51 -15.10 -31.48 9.34
N PRO A 52 -15.40 -32.73 9.77
CA PRO A 52 -14.80 -33.27 11.00
C PRO A 52 -13.27 -33.36 10.95
N ALA A 53 -12.71 -33.73 9.80
CA ALA A 53 -11.26 -33.81 9.60
C ALA A 53 -10.61 -32.41 9.61
N VAL A 54 -11.22 -31.44 8.92
CA VAL A 54 -10.77 -30.04 8.91
C VAL A 54 -10.85 -29.45 10.32
N THR A 55 -11.95 -29.67 11.04
CA THR A 55 -12.12 -29.27 12.45
C THR A 55 -10.98 -29.81 13.30
N SER A 56 -10.64 -31.10 13.16
CA SER A 56 -9.55 -31.70 13.93
C SER A 56 -8.18 -31.07 13.63
N VAL A 57 -7.88 -30.73 12.38
CA VAL A 57 -6.60 -30.09 12.02
C VAL A 57 -6.55 -28.63 12.49
N VAL A 58 -7.64 -27.89 12.32
CA VAL A 58 -7.74 -26.46 12.70
C VAL A 58 -7.81 -26.27 14.21
N HIS A 59 -8.38 -27.22 14.96
CA HIS A 59 -8.54 -27.10 16.41
C HIS A 59 -7.21 -27.14 17.16
N GLY A 60 -6.13 -27.66 16.55
CA GLY A 60 -4.85 -27.94 17.19
C GLY A 60 -4.44 -26.89 18.23
N ASP A 61 -3.79 -27.31 19.33
CA ASP A 61 -3.55 -26.45 20.50
C ASP A 61 -2.78 -25.16 20.13
N HIS A 62 -3.50 -24.05 19.90
CA HIS A 62 -2.97 -22.78 19.37
C HIS A 62 -2.92 -21.67 20.42
N ARG A 63 -3.89 -21.63 21.34
CA ARG A 63 -3.97 -20.56 22.35
C ARG A 63 -3.12 -20.87 23.59
N GLU A 64 -3.06 -22.13 24.02
CA GLU A 64 -2.12 -22.52 25.09
C GLU A 64 -0.68 -22.55 24.58
N TYR A 65 -0.49 -22.69 23.26
CA TYR A 65 0.82 -22.75 22.63
C TYR A 65 1.72 -21.55 22.96
N LEU A 66 1.29 -20.30 22.71
CA LEU A 66 2.13 -19.12 22.97
C LEU A 66 2.51 -19.01 24.46
N VAL A 67 1.55 -19.33 25.34
CA VAL A 67 1.77 -19.31 26.79
C VAL A 67 2.75 -20.43 27.20
N ARG A 68 2.59 -21.63 26.65
CA ARG A 68 3.47 -22.79 26.90
C ARG A 68 4.89 -22.54 26.38
N VAL A 69 5.04 -21.99 25.17
CA VAL A 69 6.36 -21.65 24.61
C VAL A 69 7.03 -20.58 25.43
N ARG A 70 6.33 -19.51 25.81
CA ARG A 70 6.89 -18.47 26.70
C ARG A 70 7.33 -19.05 28.05
N ALA A 71 6.50 -19.89 28.67
CA ALA A 71 6.87 -20.57 29.91
C ALA A 71 8.09 -21.50 29.75
N MET A 72 8.25 -22.16 28.60
CA MET A 72 9.45 -22.94 28.30
C MET A 72 10.68 -22.07 28.07
N ILE A 73 10.53 -20.90 27.41
CA ILE A 73 11.61 -19.92 27.25
C ILE A 73 12.06 -19.42 28.63
N ASP A 74 11.14 -19.03 29.50
CA ASP A 74 11.44 -18.67 30.90
C ASP A 74 12.11 -19.82 31.66
N GLY A 75 11.75 -21.07 31.33
CA GLY A 75 12.36 -22.28 31.88
C GLY A 75 13.83 -22.50 31.50
N LEU A 76 14.35 -21.83 30.45
CA LEU A 76 15.76 -21.95 30.04
C LEU A 76 16.73 -21.44 31.11
N THR A 77 16.27 -20.57 32.01
CA THR A 77 17.10 -19.94 33.06
C THR A 77 16.72 -20.42 34.46
N HIS A 78 15.87 -21.44 34.56
CA HIS A 78 15.46 -22.01 35.84
C HIS A 78 16.68 -22.52 36.64
N GLU A 79 16.74 -22.29 37.96
CA GLU A 79 17.84 -22.74 38.83
C GLU A 79 18.14 -24.26 38.77
N ARG A 80 17.11 -25.09 38.53
CA ARG A 80 17.23 -26.55 38.47
C ARG A 80 17.66 -26.98 37.07
N TRP A 81 18.81 -27.65 36.98
CA TRP A 81 19.33 -28.17 35.70
C TRP A 81 18.33 -29.02 34.92
N LEU A 82 17.56 -29.88 35.60
CA LEU A 82 16.59 -30.76 34.96
C LEU A 82 15.46 -30.00 34.27
N GLU A 83 15.01 -28.88 34.84
CA GLU A 83 13.96 -28.04 34.24
C GLU A 83 14.50 -27.27 33.03
N ARG A 84 15.75 -26.82 33.08
CA ARG A 84 16.42 -26.21 31.91
C ARG A 84 16.55 -27.19 30.75
N GLU A 85 16.97 -28.42 31.02
CA GLU A 85 17.12 -29.45 29.98
C GLU A 85 15.77 -29.84 29.38
N ARG A 86 14.71 -29.96 30.20
CA ARG A 86 13.34 -30.21 29.74
C ARG A 86 12.83 -29.08 28.84
N ALA A 87 13.03 -27.83 29.26
CA ALA A 87 12.67 -26.65 28.47
C ALA A 87 13.41 -26.63 27.12
N GLU A 88 14.73 -26.82 27.13
CA GLU A 88 15.54 -26.86 25.91
C GLU A 88 15.08 -27.98 24.97
N ARG A 89 14.85 -29.20 25.48
CA ARG A 89 14.38 -30.33 24.67
C ARG A 89 12.98 -30.08 24.10
N ALA A 90 12.05 -29.59 24.92
CA ALA A 90 10.69 -29.29 24.48
C ALA A 90 10.67 -28.21 23.39
N LEU A 91 11.47 -27.15 23.52
CA LEU A 91 11.58 -26.10 22.51
C LEU A 91 12.19 -26.62 21.20
N VAL A 92 13.20 -27.49 21.27
CA VAL A 92 13.77 -28.16 20.07
C VAL A 92 12.75 -29.09 19.41
N GLU A 93 11.93 -29.80 20.20
CA GLU A 93 10.85 -30.65 19.69
C GLU A 93 9.73 -29.83 19.01
N ILE A 94 9.39 -28.67 19.57
CA ILE A 94 8.43 -27.72 18.97
C ILE A 94 8.94 -27.15 17.65
N GLY A 95 10.26 -26.99 17.51
CA GLY A 95 10.90 -26.69 16.23
C GLY A 95 10.56 -25.30 15.69
N GLY A 96 10.27 -25.24 14.38
CA GLY A 96 10.10 -23.98 13.63
C GLY A 96 9.06 -23.01 14.22
N ARG A 97 8.02 -23.53 14.86
CA ARG A 97 6.96 -22.69 15.47
C ARG A 97 7.43 -21.89 16.68
N ALA A 98 8.51 -22.29 17.37
CA ALA A 98 9.06 -21.55 18.52
C ALA A 98 10.16 -20.57 18.11
N ARG A 99 10.66 -20.68 16.87
CA ARG A 99 11.87 -20.00 16.39
C ARG A 99 11.77 -18.49 16.48
N ASP A 100 10.64 -17.90 16.14
CA ASP A 100 10.50 -16.44 16.10
C ASP A 100 10.48 -15.84 17.51
N LEU A 101 9.76 -16.46 18.45
CA LEU A 101 9.79 -16.09 19.88
C LEU A 101 11.17 -16.29 20.49
N LEU A 102 11.88 -17.35 20.10
CA LEU A 102 13.26 -17.58 20.54
C LEU A 102 14.20 -16.50 19.99
N ARG A 103 14.03 -16.07 18.73
CA ARG A 103 14.84 -14.98 18.14
C ARG A 103 14.57 -13.65 18.83
N GLU A 104 13.30 -13.31 19.06
CA GLU A 104 12.90 -12.13 19.84
C GLU A 104 13.53 -12.16 21.24
N HIS A 105 13.45 -13.30 21.92
CA HIS A 105 14.01 -13.47 23.26
C HIS A 105 15.56 -13.44 23.26
N ALA A 106 16.22 -13.96 22.22
CA ALA A 106 17.67 -13.89 22.08
C ALA A 106 18.17 -12.43 21.96
N LEU A 107 17.36 -11.55 21.37
CA LEU A 107 17.66 -10.11 21.25
C LEU A 107 17.37 -9.34 22.54
N THR A 108 16.34 -9.73 23.28
CA THR A 108 15.81 -8.99 24.44
C THR A 108 16.20 -9.56 25.80
N GLY A 109 16.86 -10.72 25.84
CA GLY A 109 17.22 -11.42 27.08
C GLY A 109 18.07 -10.58 28.04
N ASN A 110 17.71 -10.60 29.32
CA ASN A 110 18.27 -9.74 30.36
C ASN A 110 19.67 -10.19 30.78
N THR A 111 20.00 -11.48 30.62
CA THR A 111 21.34 -12.02 30.97
C THR A 111 22.03 -12.69 29.79
N LEU A 112 23.36 -12.80 29.88
CA LEU A 112 24.18 -13.51 28.90
C LEU A 112 23.84 -15.01 28.85
N GLU A 113 23.49 -15.61 30.00
CA GLU A 113 23.13 -17.03 30.07
C GLU A 113 21.83 -17.30 29.29
N GLU A 114 20.81 -16.45 29.43
CA GLU A 114 19.54 -16.63 28.70
C GLU A 114 19.78 -16.55 27.19
N ARG A 115 20.56 -15.56 26.74
CA ARG A 115 20.87 -15.38 25.31
C ARG A 115 21.64 -16.55 24.72
N VAL A 116 22.66 -17.06 25.42
CA VAL A 116 23.46 -18.21 24.97
C VAL A 116 22.63 -19.49 24.90
N ARG A 117 21.77 -19.75 25.89
CA ARG A 117 20.89 -20.93 25.88
C ARG A 117 19.82 -20.84 24.81
N THR A 118 19.23 -19.67 24.64
CA THR A 118 18.24 -19.41 23.58
C THR A 118 18.85 -19.60 22.20
N GLN A 119 20.06 -19.07 21.97
CA GLN A 119 20.80 -19.28 20.71
C GLN A 119 21.09 -20.76 20.46
N ARG A 120 21.49 -21.51 21.50
CA ARG A 120 21.71 -22.96 21.37
C ARG A 120 20.45 -23.73 20.96
N VAL A 121 19.29 -23.35 21.49
CA VAL A 121 18.00 -23.94 21.07
C VAL A 121 17.75 -23.63 19.59
N ILE A 122 17.98 -22.38 19.15
CA ILE A 122 17.83 -21.96 17.74
C ILE A 122 18.77 -22.76 16.83
N ASP A 123 20.03 -22.94 17.23
CA ASP A 123 21.02 -23.68 16.45
C ASP A 123 20.58 -25.15 16.30
N ARG A 124 20.11 -25.78 17.39
CA ARG A 124 19.61 -27.17 17.36
C ARG A 124 18.34 -27.33 16.53
N ILE A 125 17.43 -26.35 16.55
CA ILE A 125 16.26 -26.33 15.66
C ILE A 125 16.73 -26.23 14.19
N THR A 126 17.75 -25.41 13.93
CA THR A 126 18.32 -25.23 12.59
C THR A 126 18.99 -26.50 12.08
N GLU A 127 19.76 -27.19 12.92
CA GLU A 127 20.39 -28.48 12.60
C GLU A 127 19.38 -29.60 12.32
N ARG A 128 18.27 -29.64 13.07
CA ARG A 128 17.19 -30.63 12.89
C ARG A 128 16.41 -30.42 11.58
N GLY A 129 16.33 -29.17 11.11
CA GLY A 129 15.46 -28.76 10.00
C GLY A 129 14.00 -28.60 10.43
N THR A 130 13.24 -27.81 9.66
CA THR A 130 11.83 -27.47 9.94
C THR A 130 10.86 -27.91 8.84
N GLU A 131 11.29 -28.82 7.96
CA GLU A 131 10.55 -29.16 6.73
C GLU A 131 9.13 -29.69 7.01
N GLU A 132 8.95 -30.55 8.01
CA GLU A 132 7.64 -31.10 8.36
C GLU A 132 6.76 -30.06 9.07
N GLU A 133 7.34 -29.23 9.95
CA GLU A 133 6.63 -28.11 10.57
C GLU A 133 6.16 -27.09 9.54
N ASP A 134 7.02 -26.75 8.57
CA ASP A 134 6.72 -25.84 7.47
C ASP A 134 5.66 -26.44 6.54
N ARG A 135 5.73 -27.76 6.25
CA ARG A 135 4.71 -28.50 5.50
C ARG A 135 3.35 -28.42 6.19
N ARG A 136 3.29 -28.71 7.50
CA ARG A 136 2.05 -28.64 8.30
C ARG A 136 1.48 -27.23 8.37
N LEU A 137 2.33 -26.22 8.50
CA LEU A 137 1.89 -24.82 8.51
C LEU A 137 1.25 -24.42 7.18
N LYS A 138 1.84 -24.82 6.05
CA LYS A 138 1.26 -24.60 4.71
C LYS A 138 -0.10 -25.29 4.54
N LEU A 139 -0.21 -26.54 4.99
CA LEU A 139 -1.50 -27.26 5.00
C LEU A 139 -2.54 -26.54 5.85
N LEU A 140 -2.18 -26.10 7.07
CA LEU A 140 -3.09 -25.39 7.97
C LEU A 140 -3.58 -24.07 7.37
N ARG A 141 -2.70 -23.27 6.74
CA ARG A 141 -3.09 -22.07 5.99
C ARG A 141 -4.13 -22.40 4.91
N GLY A 142 -3.96 -23.52 4.21
CA GLY A 142 -4.91 -24.02 3.21
C GLY A 142 -6.24 -24.49 3.79
N PHE A 143 -6.24 -25.22 4.90
CA PHE A 143 -7.48 -25.68 5.55
C PHE A 143 -8.31 -24.54 6.13
N VAL A 144 -7.65 -23.54 6.70
CA VAL A 144 -8.33 -22.33 7.17
C VAL A 144 -8.90 -21.52 6.00
N LEU A 145 -8.21 -21.46 4.86
CA LEU A 145 -8.76 -20.90 3.62
C LEU A 145 -9.98 -21.71 3.12
N ALA A 146 -9.92 -23.03 3.17
CA ALA A 146 -11.04 -23.90 2.78
C ALA A 146 -12.25 -23.72 3.71
N ALA A 147 -12.03 -23.50 5.01
CA ALA A 147 -13.08 -23.32 6.01
C ALA A 147 -14.01 -22.14 5.69
N LEU A 148 -13.54 -21.12 4.95
CA LEU A 148 -14.38 -20.02 4.46
C LEU A 148 -15.54 -20.49 3.57
N TYR A 149 -15.38 -21.63 2.89
CA TYR A 149 -16.35 -22.16 1.92
C TYR A 149 -17.06 -23.44 2.41
N LEU A 150 -16.71 -23.93 3.60
CA LEU A 150 -17.37 -25.08 4.22
C LEU A 150 -18.73 -24.66 4.82
N PRO A 151 -19.70 -25.60 4.87
CA PRO A 151 -20.99 -25.32 5.51
C PRO A 151 -20.81 -24.95 6.99
N PRO A 152 -21.67 -24.07 7.55
CA PRO A 152 -21.62 -23.72 8.96
C PRO A 152 -21.67 -24.94 9.88
N ASP A 153 -20.69 -25.06 10.78
CA ASP A 153 -20.57 -26.18 11.73
C ASP A 153 -20.13 -25.69 13.11
N ALA A 154 -20.70 -26.26 14.18
CA ALA A 154 -20.46 -25.78 15.54
C ALA A 154 -19.07 -26.12 16.06
N ASP A 155 -18.57 -27.31 15.75
CA ASP A 155 -17.27 -27.80 16.20
C ASP A 155 -16.15 -27.10 15.40
N LEU A 156 -16.37 -26.92 14.08
CA LEU A 156 -15.48 -26.13 13.24
C LEU A 156 -15.39 -24.67 13.71
N ARG A 157 -16.52 -24.07 14.11
CA ARG A 157 -16.51 -22.72 14.68
C ARG A 157 -15.65 -22.64 15.94
N GLU A 158 -15.76 -23.61 16.86
CA GLU A 158 -14.93 -23.63 18.06
C GLU A 158 -13.44 -23.78 17.72
N ALA A 159 -13.10 -24.66 16.76
CA ALA A 159 -11.75 -24.79 16.23
C ALA A 159 -11.20 -23.48 15.67
N LEU A 160 -12.01 -22.75 14.89
CA LEU A 160 -11.62 -21.45 14.32
C LEU A 160 -11.44 -20.36 15.41
N VAL A 161 -12.25 -20.38 16.48
CA VAL A 161 -12.07 -19.47 17.63
C VAL A 161 -10.71 -19.70 18.30
N ASN A 162 -10.23 -20.94 18.35
CA ASN A 162 -8.91 -21.28 18.86
C ASN A 162 -7.80 -20.85 17.88
N ALA A 163 -7.95 -21.13 16.58
CA ALA A 163 -6.99 -20.78 15.53
C ALA A 163 -6.83 -19.27 15.31
N ARG A 164 -7.82 -18.45 15.70
CA ARG A 164 -7.71 -16.98 15.73
C ARG A 164 -6.50 -16.46 16.52
N GLY A 165 -6.05 -17.19 17.55
CA GLY A 165 -4.88 -16.85 18.37
C GLY A 165 -3.56 -17.44 17.86
N HIS A 166 -3.52 -17.98 16.65
CA HIS A 166 -2.33 -18.60 16.09
C HIS A 166 -1.18 -17.59 15.89
N SER A 167 0.07 -18.02 16.09
CA SER A 167 1.26 -17.17 15.93
C SER A 167 1.49 -16.75 14.47
N ASP A 168 1.25 -17.66 13.53
CA ASP A 168 1.19 -17.35 12.10
C ASP A 168 0.00 -16.44 11.76
N HIS A 169 0.29 -15.25 11.24
CA HIS A 169 -0.71 -14.25 10.89
C HIS A 169 -1.69 -14.73 9.81
N SER A 170 -1.24 -15.54 8.83
CA SER A 170 -2.12 -16.02 7.75
C SER A 170 -3.16 -17.01 8.28
N VAL A 171 -2.77 -17.90 9.19
CA VAL A 171 -3.70 -18.82 9.87
C VAL A 171 -4.70 -18.03 10.73
N ALA A 172 -4.22 -17.09 11.54
CA ALA A 172 -5.09 -16.28 12.41
C ALA A 172 -6.11 -15.45 11.59
N GLN A 173 -5.65 -14.75 10.55
CA GLN A 173 -6.52 -13.95 9.68
C GLN A 173 -7.52 -14.80 8.91
N GLY A 174 -7.08 -15.93 8.34
CA GLY A 174 -7.98 -16.85 7.65
C GLY A 174 -9.05 -17.40 8.59
N ALA A 175 -8.69 -17.70 9.85
CA ALA A 175 -9.62 -18.26 10.82
C ALA A 175 -10.71 -17.23 11.16
N VAL A 176 -10.30 -15.98 11.36
CA VAL A 176 -11.22 -14.86 11.59
C VAL A 176 -12.14 -14.61 10.40
N ARG A 177 -11.64 -14.67 9.16
CA ARG A 177 -12.49 -14.53 7.96
C ARG A 177 -13.54 -15.64 7.88
N ALA A 178 -13.14 -16.88 8.12
CA ALA A 178 -14.04 -18.02 8.17
C ALA A 178 -15.08 -17.87 9.30
N LEU A 179 -14.69 -17.39 10.48
CA LEU A 179 -15.64 -17.10 11.57
C LEU A 179 -16.78 -16.14 11.17
N GLY A 180 -16.55 -15.25 10.20
CA GLY A 180 -17.62 -14.41 9.65
C GLY A 180 -18.72 -15.19 8.93
N VAL A 181 -18.39 -16.33 8.31
CA VAL A 181 -19.33 -17.23 7.62
C VAL A 181 -19.97 -18.23 8.59
N HIS A 182 -19.20 -18.71 9.58
CA HIS A 182 -19.66 -19.66 10.60
C HIS A 182 -20.37 -18.99 11.80
N GLY A 183 -20.55 -17.67 11.72
CA GLY A 183 -20.75 -16.80 12.87
C GLY A 183 -22.06 -17.01 13.62
N SER A 184 -21.98 -16.75 14.93
CA SER A 184 -23.09 -16.77 15.88
C SER A 184 -22.90 -15.65 16.89
N ALA A 185 -23.95 -15.31 17.66
CA ALA A 185 -23.86 -14.31 18.73
C ALA A 185 -22.72 -14.61 19.74
N ALA A 186 -22.38 -15.88 19.94
CA ALA A 186 -21.37 -16.32 20.91
C ALA A 186 -19.94 -15.80 20.60
N ILE A 187 -19.60 -15.58 19.32
CA ILE A 187 -18.25 -15.15 18.93
C ILE A 187 -18.11 -13.63 18.77
N VAL A 188 -19.22 -12.89 18.78
CA VAL A 188 -19.25 -11.43 18.54
C VAL A 188 -18.35 -10.69 19.53
N GLY A 189 -18.42 -11.02 20.82
CA GLY A 189 -17.61 -10.35 21.84
C GLY A 189 -16.10 -10.53 21.63
N ALA A 190 -15.68 -11.71 21.15
CA ALA A 190 -14.28 -12.00 20.86
C ALA A 190 -13.78 -11.20 19.65
N LEU A 191 -14.54 -11.21 18.55
CA LEU A 191 -14.22 -10.43 17.35
C LEU A 191 -14.26 -8.92 17.60
N ALA A 192 -15.22 -8.45 18.41
CA ALA A 192 -15.32 -7.04 18.79
C ALA A 192 -14.09 -6.56 19.57
N LYS A 193 -13.54 -7.41 20.44
CA LYS A 193 -12.28 -7.13 21.13
C LYS A 193 -11.12 -6.99 20.14
N ASP A 194 -10.98 -7.93 19.21
CA ASP A 194 -9.88 -7.89 18.23
C ASP A 194 -9.99 -6.69 17.29
N ALA A 195 -11.21 -6.33 16.87
CA ALA A 195 -11.45 -5.18 16.01
C ALA A 195 -11.22 -3.83 16.74
N ALA A 196 -11.41 -3.80 18.06
CA ALA A 196 -11.18 -2.61 18.87
C ALA A 196 -9.71 -2.40 19.28
N ASP A 197 -8.87 -3.43 19.21
CA ASP A 197 -7.45 -3.37 19.60
C ASP A 197 -6.59 -2.92 18.41
N PRO A 198 -6.00 -1.71 18.43
CA PRO A 198 -5.15 -1.21 17.34
C PRO A 198 -3.90 -2.06 17.07
N SER A 199 -3.44 -2.84 18.05
CA SER A 199 -2.27 -3.72 17.93
C SER A 199 -2.60 -5.12 17.41
N SER A 200 -3.89 -5.44 17.25
CA SER A 200 -4.32 -6.77 16.82
C SER A 200 -3.95 -7.05 15.36
N PRO A 201 -3.20 -8.14 15.07
CA PRO A 201 -2.81 -8.50 13.69
C PRO A 201 -4.00 -8.97 12.84
N VAL A 202 -5.15 -9.24 13.48
CA VAL A 202 -6.39 -9.66 12.83
C VAL A 202 -7.49 -8.59 12.88
N ARG A 203 -7.15 -7.35 13.27
CA ARG A 203 -8.13 -6.27 13.50
C ARG A 203 -9.08 -6.04 12.31
N LEU A 204 -8.53 -5.86 11.10
CA LEU A 204 -9.34 -5.62 9.90
C LEU A 204 -10.18 -6.84 9.50
N ALA A 205 -9.60 -8.04 9.63
CA ALA A 205 -10.32 -9.29 9.38
C ALA A 205 -11.48 -9.46 10.37
N ALA A 206 -11.28 -9.10 11.64
CA ALA A 206 -12.31 -9.18 12.69
C ALA A 206 -13.45 -8.19 12.43
N LEU A 207 -13.13 -6.97 11.99
CA LEU A 207 -14.12 -5.99 11.56
C LEU A 207 -14.97 -6.53 10.39
N CYS A 208 -14.33 -7.08 9.37
CA CYS A 208 -15.03 -7.69 8.23
C CYS A 208 -15.84 -8.92 8.65
N ALA A 209 -15.34 -9.74 9.57
CA ALA A 209 -16.07 -10.90 10.09
C ALA A 209 -17.34 -10.48 10.82
N LEU A 210 -17.27 -9.48 11.72
CA LEU A 210 -18.44 -8.93 12.44
C LEU A 210 -19.54 -8.48 11.47
N THR A 211 -19.15 -7.86 10.35
CA THR A 211 -20.12 -7.37 9.36
C THR A 211 -20.87 -8.49 8.64
N ARG A 212 -20.36 -9.73 8.66
CA ARG A 212 -21.02 -10.91 8.07
C ARG A 212 -21.98 -11.61 9.04
N ILE A 213 -21.77 -11.43 10.35
CA ILE A 213 -22.61 -12.06 11.39
C ILE A 213 -23.95 -11.35 11.49
N ALA A 214 -25.03 -12.05 11.13
CA ALA A 214 -26.39 -11.56 11.28
C ALA A 214 -26.79 -11.48 12.77
N GLY A 215 -27.63 -10.51 13.12
CA GLY A 215 -28.21 -10.40 14.48
C GLY A 215 -27.83 -9.15 15.27
N PRO A 216 -28.57 -8.87 16.34
CA PRO A 216 -28.50 -7.61 17.09
C PRO A 216 -27.17 -7.42 17.82
N GLU A 217 -26.51 -8.48 18.31
CA GLU A 217 -25.25 -8.39 19.03
C GLU A 217 -24.13 -7.85 18.12
N ALA A 218 -24.05 -8.36 16.89
CA ALA A 218 -23.06 -7.91 15.91
C ALA A 218 -23.32 -6.46 15.48
N LEU A 219 -24.59 -6.10 15.25
CA LEU A 219 -24.99 -4.72 14.91
C LEU A 219 -24.68 -3.74 16.05
N ALA A 220 -24.93 -4.14 17.31
CA ALA A 220 -24.59 -3.33 18.48
C ALA A 220 -23.08 -3.12 18.60
N ALA A 221 -22.27 -4.16 18.43
CA ALA A 221 -20.81 -4.05 18.46
C ALA A 221 -20.26 -3.10 17.37
N LEU A 222 -20.82 -3.18 16.15
CA LEU A 222 -20.46 -2.28 15.06
C LEU A 222 -20.93 -0.84 15.33
N GLY A 223 -22.14 -0.67 15.88
CA GLY A 223 -22.68 0.62 16.29
C GLY A 223 -21.82 1.31 17.35
N ASP A 224 -21.33 0.55 18.33
CA ASP A 224 -20.41 1.03 19.37
C ASP A 224 -19.08 1.53 18.78
N MET A 225 -18.52 0.80 17.80
CA MET A 225 -17.29 1.21 17.13
C MET A 225 -17.46 2.49 16.30
N LEU A 226 -18.63 2.66 15.69
CA LEU A 226 -19.02 3.88 14.98
C LEU A 226 -19.43 5.04 15.91
N GLY A 227 -19.54 4.80 17.23
CA GLY A 227 -19.86 5.83 18.23
C GLY A 227 -21.35 6.06 18.51
N GLN A 228 -22.22 5.05 18.36
CA GLN A 228 -23.68 5.10 18.65
C GLN A 228 -24.40 6.38 18.16
N GLY A 229 -24.07 6.86 16.96
CA GLY A 229 -24.74 8.01 16.36
C GLY A 229 -24.33 9.38 16.96
N LYS A 230 -23.22 9.44 17.71
CA LYS A 230 -22.61 10.69 18.15
C LYS A 230 -21.44 11.06 17.22
N PRO A 231 -21.57 12.13 16.42
CA PRO A 231 -20.48 12.61 15.57
C PRO A 231 -19.18 12.85 16.35
N GLY A 232 -18.05 12.37 15.83
CA GLY A 232 -16.72 12.59 16.43
C GLY A 232 -16.34 11.71 17.63
N LEU A 233 -17.12 10.67 17.94
CA LEU A 233 -16.88 9.74 19.06
C LEU A 233 -16.55 8.30 18.64
N GLY A 234 -16.49 8.03 17.33
CA GLY A 234 -16.12 6.71 16.79
C GLY A 234 -14.65 6.36 17.06
N LYS A 235 -14.36 5.07 17.27
CA LYS A 235 -13.00 4.55 17.50
C LYS A 235 -12.28 4.10 16.22
N LEU A 236 -12.97 4.19 15.08
CA LEU A 236 -12.48 3.72 13.79
C LEU A 236 -11.83 4.85 13.01
N ALA A 237 -10.79 4.53 12.24
CA ALA A 237 -10.28 5.41 11.21
C ALA A 237 -11.29 5.52 10.06
N ASP A 238 -11.26 6.63 9.32
CA ASP A 238 -12.29 6.95 8.31
C ASP A 238 -12.43 5.90 7.20
N VAL A 239 -11.31 5.26 6.83
CA VAL A 239 -11.28 4.19 5.82
C VAL A 239 -11.95 2.90 6.35
N GLU A 240 -11.97 2.67 7.66
CA GLU A 240 -12.50 1.44 8.27
C GLU A 240 -14.03 1.43 8.31
N ALA A 241 -14.66 2.61 8.45
CA ALA A 241 -16.10 2.75 8.31
C ALA A 241 -16.59 2.36 6.90
N ILE A 242 -15.77 2.56 5.87
CA ILE A 242 -16.07 2.12 4.49
C ILE A 242 -16.06 0.59 4.39
N HIS A 243 -15.20 -0.11 5.14
CA HIS A 243 -15.19 -1.57 5.18
C HIS A 243 -16.49 -2.12 5.78
N ILE A 244 -16.99 -1.51 6.86
CA ILE A 244 -18.31 -1.81 7.43
C ILE A 244 -19.38 -1.61 6.36
N LEU A 245 -19.42 -0.43 5.76
CA LEU A 245 -20.42 -0.06 4.75
C LEU A 245 -20.52 -1.09 3.62
N ARG A 246 -19.38 -1.50 3.05
CA ARG A 246 -19.30 -2.44 1.92
C ARG A 246 -20.00 -3.77 2.20
N CYS A 247 -19.90 -4.25 3.43
CA CYS A 247 -20.49 -5.52 3.84
C CYS A 247 -21.97 -5.38 4.26
N VAL A 248 -22.29 -4.35 5.04
CA VAL A 248 -23.63 -4.22 5.64
C VAL A 248 -24.68 -3.69 4.67
N ARG A 249 -24.27 -3.13 3.52
CA ARG A 249 -25.20 -2.71 2.45
C ARG A 249 -26.09 -3.83 1.94
N ALA A 250 -25.60 -5.06 1.91
CA ALA A 250 -26.37 -6.22 1.44
C ALA A 250 -27.26 -6.84 2.53
N ARG A 251 -27.18 -6.35 3.77
CA ARG A 251 -27.87 -6.93 4.93
C ARG A 251 -29.26 -6.32 5.14
N PRO A 252 -30.33 -7.14 5.14
CA PRO A 252 -31.68 -6.65 5.41
C PRO A 252 -31.86 -6.08 6.84
N ASP A 253 -31.07 -6.57 7.80
CA ASP A 253 -31.16 -6.19 9.22
C ASP A 253 -30.33 -4.94 9.59
N ALA A 254 -29.52 -4.41 8.66
CA ALA A 254 -28.55 -3.33 8.94
C ALA A 254 -29.06 -1.90 8.68
N GLY A 255 -30.38 -1.70 8.55
CA GLY A 255 -30.97 -0.41 8.16
C GLY A 255 -30.59 0.75 9.10
N GLU A 256 -30.58 0.53 10.41
CA GLU A 256 -30.20 1.53 11.41
C GLU A 256 -28.71 1.90 11.30
N LEU A 257 -27.84 0.90 11.13
CA LEU A 257 -26.41 1.10 10.97
C LEU A 257 -26.07 1.86 9.67
N LEU A 258 -26.78 1.57 8.57
CA LEU A 258 -26.66 2.31 7.32
C LEU A 258 -27.12 3.77 7.47
N ALA A 259 -28.20 4.01 8.23
CA ALA A 259 -28.65 5.36 8.54
C ALA A 259 -27.61 6.13 9.38
N MET A 260 -26.97 5.48 10.35
CA MET A 260 -25.85 6.05 11.11
C MET A 260 -24.67 6.42 10.21
N LEU A 261 -24.24 5.53 9.31
CA LEU A 261 -23.16 5.79 8.36
C LEU A 261 -23.49 6.97 7.43
N LYS A 262 -24.75 7.06 6.97
CA LYS A 262 -25.23 8.18 6.16
C LYS A 262 -25.24 9.51 6.91
N ALA A 263 -25.46 9.48 8.23
CA ALA A 263 -25.43 10.64 9.11
C ALA A 263 -24.02 10.95 9.69
N SER A 264 -22.99 10.23 9.25
CA SER A 264 -21.61 10.43 9.71
C SER A 264 -21.13 11.87 9.45
N SER A 265 -20.37 12.44 10.38
CA SER A 265 -19.67 13.71 10.16
C SER A 265 -18.49 13.58 9.20
N HIS A 266 -18.01 12.36 8.93
CA HIS A 266 -16.94 12.16 7.95
C HIS A 266 -17.51 12.19 6.52
N PRO A 267 -17.13 13.17 5.69
CA PRO A 267 -17.78 13.43 4.41
C PRO A 267 -17.69 12.25 3.43
N VAL A 268 -16.56 11.54 3.41
CA VAL A 268 -16.39 10.35 2.55
C VAL A 268 -17.34 9.23 2.98
N VAL A 269 -17.51 9.00 4.28
CA VAL A 269 -18.37 7.94 4.80
C VAL A 269 -19.84 8.25 4.53
N ALA A 270 -20.26 9.49 4.80
CA ALA A 270 -21.62 9.95 4.53
C ALA A 270 -21.95 9.88 3.04
N ALA A 271 -21.06 10.37 2.17
CA ALA A 271 -21.20 10.28 0.73
C ALA A 271 -21.28 8.82 0.28
N ALA A 272 -20.32 8.00 0.72
CA ALA A 272 -20.27 6.57 0.38
C ALA A 272 -21.56 5.87 0.79
N ALA A 273 -22.13 6.14 1.97
CA ALA A 273 -23.36 5.53 2.46
C ALA A 273 -24.62 6.03 1.73
N ALA A 274 -24.61 7.26 1.23
CA ALA A 274 -25.72 7.83 0.47
C ALA A 274 -25.81 7.29 -0.98
N MET A 275 -24.72 6.74 -1.53
CA MET A 275 -24.69 6.23 -2.90
C MET A 275 -25.68 5.07 -3.10
N THR A 276 -26.32 5.06 -4.26
CA THR A 276 -27.19 3.96 -4.71
C THR A 276 -26.58 3.35 -5.97
N LEU A 277 -26.35 2.03 -5.95
CA LEU A 277 -25.94 1.31 -7.14
C LEU A 277 -27.17 1.03 -8.02
N PRO A 278 -27.01 1.09 -9.36
CA PRO A 278 -27.98 0.54 -10.29
C PRO A 278 -28.27 -0.94 -9.96
N PRO A 279 -29.45 -1.45 -10.36
CA PRO A 279 -29.75 -2.89 -10.28
C PRO A 279 -28.60 -3.72 -10.86
N ALA A 280 -28.31 -4.86 -10.24
CA ALA A 280 -27.21 -5.73 -10.66
C ALA A 280 -27.41 -6.18 -12.12
N GLY A 281 -26.63 -5.60 -13.04
CA GLY A 281 -26.50 -6.08 -14.41
C GLY A 281 -25.59 -7.32 -14.50
N ALA A 282 -25.38 -7.83 -15.72
CA ALA A 282 -24.46 -8.95 -15.93
C ALA A 282 -23.03 -8.57 -15.46
N PRO A 283 -22.40 -9.39 -14.60
CA PRO A 283 -21.01 -9.19 -14.17
C PRO A 283 -20.07 -9.01 -15.36
N GLN A 284 -19.21 -8.00 -15.31
CA GLN A 284 -18.17 -7.82 -16.31
C GLN A 284 -16.99 -8.76 -16.04
N THR A 285 -16.47 -9.40 -17.09
CA THR A 285 -15.21 -10.13 -17.00
C THR A 285 -14.06 -9.14 -16.87
N VAL A 286 -13.16 -9.43 -15.93
CA VAL A 286 -11.93 -8.66 -15.69
C VAL A 286 -10.73 -9.60 -15.76
N HIS A 287 -9.65 -9.12 -16.37
CA HIS A 287 -8.36 -9.79 -16.37
C HIS A 287 -7.63 -9.39 -15.08
N VAL A 288 -7.53 -10.32 -14.14
CA VAL A 288 -6.90 -10.08 -12.84
C VAL A 288 -5.45 -10.52 -12.90
N VAL A 289 -4.54 -9.61 -12.58
CA VAL A 289 -3.12 -9.92 -12.34
C VAL A 289 -2.96 -10.11 -10.84
N LEU A 290 -2.66 -11.34 -10.43
CA LEU A 290 -2.39 -11.66 -9.03
C LEU A 290 -1.00 -11.14 -8.60
N ALA A 291 -0.77 -11.02 -7.30
CA ALA A 291 0.51 -10.60 -6.74
C ALA A 291 1.66 -11.52 -7.20
N GLU A 292 1.41 -12.83 -7.35
CA GLU A 292 2.36 -13.78 -7.93
C GLU A 292 2.49 -13.73 -9.47
N ARG A 293 1.93 -12.70 -10.13
CA ARG A 293 1.95 -12.47 -11.59
C ARG A 293 1.19 -13.49 -12.43
N THR A 294 0.44 -14.39 -11.79
CA THR A 294 -0.49 -15.26 -12.50
C THR A 294 -1.71 -14.44 -12.93
N THR A 295 -2.18 -14.63 -14.15
CA THR A 295 -3.33 -13.92 -14.71
C THR A 295 -4.54 -14.83 -14.81
N ILE A 296 -5.71 -14.32 -14.43
CA ILE A 296 -6.98 -15.05 -14.53
C ILE A 296 -8.09 -14.15 -15.05
N ASP A 297 -8.93 -14.71 -15.94
CA ASP A 297 -10.08 -14.00 -16.51
C ASP A 297 -11.35 -14.45 -15.79
N VAL A 298 -11.92 -13.56 -15.00
CA VAL A 298 -13.03 -13.92 -14.12
C VAL A 298 -14.08 -12.80 -14.05
N PRO A 299 -15.37 -13.13 -13.85
CA PRO A 299 -16.39 -12.12 -13.59
C PRO A 299 -16.12 -11.35 -12.29
N LEU A 300 -16.18 -10.02 -12.32
CA LEU A 300 -16.23 -9.20 -11.11
C LEU A 300 -17.65 -9.27 -10.54
N LEU A 301 -17.83 -9.85 -9.36
CA LEU A 301 -19.15 -10.05 -8.76
C LEU A 301 -19.52 -8.96 -7.75
N GLY A 302 -18.53 -8.48 -6.99
CA GLY A 302 -18.77 -7.56 -5.89
C GLY A 302 -17.53 -7.34 -5.04
N MET A 303 -17.76 -6.99 -3.77
CA MET A 303 -16.70 -6.88 -2.78
C MET A 303 -17.24 -7.13 -1.38
N VAL A 304 -16.35 -7.54 -0.48
CA VAL A 304 -16.64 -7.72 0.93
C VAL A 304 -15.45 -7.20 1.73
N GLY A 305 -15.64 -6.06 2.42
CA GLY A 305 -14.59 -5.43 3.21
C GLY A 305 -13.40 -4.99 2.36
N ASP A 306 -12.28 -5.68 2.54
CA ASP A 306 -10.98 -5.48 1.90
C ASP A 306 -10.70 -6.50 0.77
N SER A 307 -11.72 -7.22 0.33
CA SER A 307 -11.61 -8.29 -0.67
C SER A 307 -12.58 -8.06 -1.82
N LEU A 308 -12.14 -8.34 -3.05
CA LEU A 308 -13.04 -8.45 -4.20
C LEU A 308 -13.70 -9.82 -4.19
N LEU A 309 -14.98 -9.84 -4.57
CA LEU A 309 -15.70 -11.07 -4.83
C LEU A 309 -15.60 -11.35 -6.33
N LEU A 310 -14.87 -12.39 -6.70
CA LEU A 310 -14.61 -12.75 -8.10
C LEU A 310 -15.27 -14.10 -8.41
N GLY A 311 -15.78 -14.23 -9.63
CA GLY A 311 -16.20 -15.53 -10.17
C GLY A 311 -15.00 -16.46 -10.26
N SER A 312 -15.27 -17.76 -10.34
CA SER A 312 -14.21 -18.77 -10.28
C SER A 312 -14.12 -19.56 -11.59
N PRO A 313 -12.90 -19.81 -12.12
CA PRO A 313 -12.69 -20.75 -13.22
C PRO A 313 -12.62 -22.20 -12.74
N MET A 314 -12.60 -22.44 -11.42
CA MET A 314 -12.36 -23.74 -10.81
C MET A 314 -13.68 -24.51 -10.58
N PRO A 315 -13.82 -25.75 -11.08
CA PRO A 315 -15.01 -26.56 -10.86
C PRO A 315 -15.28 -26.79 -9.37
N GLY A 316 -16.52 -26.55 -8.92
CA GLY A 316 -16.94 -26.76 -7.53
C GLY A 316 -16.73 -25.57 -6.59
N LEU A 317 -15.96 -24.55 -7.00
CA LEU A 317 -15.85 -23.27 -6.31
C LEU A 317 -16.58 -22.23 -7.18
N PRO A 318 -17.75 -21.69 -6.78
CA PRO A 318 -18.52 -20.77 -7.63
C PRO A 318 -17.92 -19.37 -7.73
N HIS A 319 -17.31 -18.91 -6.63
CA HIS A 319 -16.65 -17.62 -6.50
C HIS A 319 -15.56 -17.73 -5.43
N PHE A 320 -14.65 -16.77 -5.38
CA PHE A 320 -13.67 -16.66 -4.31
C PHE A 320 -13.49 -15.21 -3.86
N GLU A 321 -13.10 -15.06 -2.60
CA GLU A 321 -12.71 -13.78 -2.02
C GLU A 321 -11.22 -13.53 -2.29
N ALA A 322 -10.92 -12.44 -3.01
CA ALA A 322 -9.57 -12.01 -3.33
C ALA A 322 -9.19 -10.78 -2.49
N PRO A 323 -8.39 -10.93 -1.41
CA PRO A 323 -7.90 -9.80 -0.65
C PRO A 323 -7.14 -8.83 -1.56
N PHE A 324 -7.25 -7.53 -1.33
CA PHE A 324 -6.58 -6.52 -2.17
C PHE A 324 -5.06 -6.75 -2.24
N ALA A 325 -4.44 -7.25 -1.16
CA ALA A 325 -3.02 -7.60 -1.13
C ALA A 325 -2.62 -8.74 -2.09
N GLN A 326 -3.57 -9.55 -2.56
CA GLN A 326 -3.33 -10.62 -3.53
C GLN A 326 -3.51 -10.15 -4.99
N ILE A 327 -3.90 -8.89 -5.20
CA ILE A 327 -4.21 -8.33 -6.52
C ILE A 327 -3.18 -7.25 -6.86
N ALA A 328 -2.41 -7.47 -7.92
CA ALA A 328 -1.47 -6.48 -8.43
C ALA A 328 -2.18 -5.45 -9.33
N ALA A 329 -3.08 -5.89 -10.19
CA ALA A 329 -3.86 -5.03 -11.08
C ALA A 329 -5.12 -5.74 -11.58
N LEU A 330 -6.13 -4.97 -11.99
CA LEU A 330 -7.23 -5.48 -12.79
C LEU A 330 -7.34 -4.71 -14.11
N GLN A 331 -7.36 -5.43 -15.22
CA GLN A 331 -7.62 -4.88 -16.54
C GLN A 331 -9.04 -5.24 -16.98
N VAL A 332 -9.76 -4.25 -17.51
CA VAL A 332 -11.11 -4.44 -18.09
C VAL A 332 -11.10 -4.17 -19.60
N GLY A 333 -10.22 -3.30 -20.06
CA GLY A 333 -9.98 -3.05 -21.49
C GLY A 333 -8.86 -2.04 -21.69
N GLU A 334 -8.54 -1.69 -22.92
CA GLU A 334 -7.40 -0.81 -23.21
C GLU A 334 -7.65 0.65 -22.80
N PRO A 335 -6.70 1.31 -22.12
CA PRO A 335 -6.79 2.74 -21.84
C PRO A 335 -6.60 3.54 -23.13
N ALA A 336 -7.47 4.51 -23.40
CA ALA A 336 -7.23 5.46 -24.48
C ALA A 336 -6.30 6.58 -24.01
N ARG A 337 -5.51 7.13 -24.93
CA ARG A 337 -4.86 8.43 -24.70
C ARG A 337 -5.95 9.50 -24.62
N GLY A 338 -6.01 10.23 -23.50
CA GLY A 338 -6.96 11.32 -23.31
C GLY A 338 -6.75 12.42 -24.35
N ASN A 339 -7.61 12.48 -25.36
CA ASN A 339 -7.62 13.52 -26.39
C ASN A 339 -8.73 14.57 -26.13
N ALA A 340 -9.17 14.66 -24.88
CA ALA A 340 -10.17 15.63 -24.49
C ALA A 340 -9.58 17.06 -24.58
N PRO A 341 -10.36 18.04 -25.08
CA PRO A 341 -9.91 19.41 -25.21
C PRO A 341 -9.54 20.03 -23.87
N LEU A 342 -10.30 19.74 -22.80
CA LEU A 342 -9.95 20.09 -21.43
C LEU A 342 -9.52 18.85 -20.65
N ARG A 343 -8.38 18.97 -19.95
CA ARG A 343 -7.92 18.01 -18.94
C ARG A 343 -7.59 18.77 -17.66
N VAL A 344 -8.18 18.37 -16.54
CA VAL A 344 -8.08 19.04 -15.24
C VAL A 344 -7.47 18.11 -14.23
N PHE A 345 -6.39 18.56 -13.62
CA PHE A 345 -5.57 17.76 -12.72
C PHE A 345 -5.81 18.23 -11.30
N LEU A 346 -6.28 17.33 -10.45
CA LEU A 346 -6.54 17.60 -9.04
C LEU A 346 -5.32 17.26 -8.20
N LYS A 347 -5.19 17.95 -7.07
CA LYS A 347 -4.09 17.76 -6.10
C LYS A 347 -4.01 16.33 -5.56
N GLN A 348 -5.13 15.65 -5.49
CA GLN A 348 -5.19 14.25 -5.06
C GLN A 348 -4.67 13.27 -6.13
N GLY A 349 -4.55 13.67 -7.40
CA GLY A 349 -4.16 12.82 -8.53
C GLY A 349 -5.29 12.45 -9.50
N THR A 350 -6.54 12.83 -9.20
CA THR A 350 -7.67 12.68 -10.13
C THR A 350 -7.47 13.56 -11.38
N LEU A 351 -7.70 12.99 -12.56
CA LEU A 351 -7.72 13.65 -13.86
C LEU A 351 -9.15 13.63 -14.41
N LEU A 352 -9.79 14.79 -14.45
CA LEU A 352 -11.07 14.99 -15.13
C LEU A 352 -10.84 15.42 -16.57
N ALA A 353 -11.68 14.98 -17.48
CA ALA A 353 -11.57 15.26 -18.90
C ALA A 353 -12.96 15.50 -19.50
N GLY A 354 -13.09 16.56 -20.31
CA GLY A 354 -14.37 16.93 -20.90
C GLY A 354 -14.41 18.37 -21.38
N ASP A 355 -15.51 19.06 -21.09
CA ASP A 355 -15.73 20.44 -21.53
C ASP A 355 -15.68 21.43 -20.35
N LEU A 356 -15.00 22.56 -20.56
CA LEU A 356 -15.02 23.67 -19.60
C LEU A 356 -16.39 24.37 -19.66
N ILE A 357 -17.10 24.42 -18.53
CA ILE A 357 -18.30 25.26 -18.40
C ILE A 357 -17.90 26.65 -17.91
N GLY A 358 -16.97 26.73 -16.95
CA GLY A 358 -16.40 27.99 -16.49
C GLY A 358 -15.56 27.81 -15.23
N LEU A 359 -14.72 28.81 -14.95
CA LEU A 359 -13.94 28.91 -13.71
C LEU A 359 -14.07 30.33 -13.14
N ASP A 360 -14.33 30.43 -11.84
CA ASP A 360 -14.26 31.68 -11.07
C ASP A 360 -13.17 31.61 -9.99
N ALA A 361 -13.20 32.56 -9.05
CA ALA A 361 -12.20 32.66 -8.01
C ALA A 361 -12.14 31.41 -7.10
N GLU A 362 -13.25 30.69 -6.94
CA GLU A 362 -13.41 29.62 -5.95
C GLU A 362 -13.74 28.26 -6.57
N THR A 363 -14.42 28.23 -7.72
CA THR A 363 -14.97 27.00 -8.29
C THR A 363 -14.69 26.89 -9.79
N LEU A 364 -14.33 25.67 -10.20
CA LEU A 364 -14.34 25.21 -11.58
C LEU A 364 -15.57 24.33 -11.83
N ILE A 365 -16.21 24.50 -12.98
CA ILE A 365 -17.29 23.62 -13.45
C ILE A 365 -16.84 22.95 -14.75
N VAL A 366 -16.84 21.61 -14.75
CA VAL A 366 -16.47 20.76 -15.89
C VAL A 366 -17.61 19.81 -16.20
N ARG A 367 -17.92 19.62 -17.48
CA ARG A 367 -18.74 18.49 -17.93
C ARG A 367 -17.82 17.30 -18.21
N SER A 368 -17.63 16.45 -17.21
CA SER A 368 -16.88 15.19 -17.29
C SER A 368 -17.61 14.19 -18.18
N GLY A 369 -16.84 13.47 -19.02
CA GLY A 369 -17.38 12.37 -19.83
C GLY A 369 -17.87 11.18 -18.99
N THR A 370 -17.34 11.01 -17.78
CA THR A 370 -17.69 9.91 -16.87
C THR A 370 -18.72 10.32 -15.81
N LEU A 371 -18.53 11.50 -15.19
CA LEU A 371 -19.28 11.92 -14.01
C LEU A 371 -20.40 12.94 -14.32
N GLY A 372 -20.53 13.39 -15.57
CA GLY A 372 -21.47 14.44 -15.94
C GLY A 372 -20.97 15.82 -15.48
N GLU A 373 -21.86 16.70 -15.03
CA GLU A 373 -21.44 18.01 -14.53
C GLU A 373 -20.80 17.89 -13.14
N VAL A 374 -19.53 18.26 -13.03
CA VAL A 374 -18.72 18.21 -11.82
C VAL A 374 -18.32 19.62 -11.43
N ARG A 375 -18.46 19.93 -10.15
CA ARG A 375 -18.01 21.20 -9.56
C ARG A 375 -16.82 20.90 -8.66
N VAL A 376 -15.73 21.61 -8.87
CA VAL A 376 -14.46 21.37 -8.19
C VAL A 376 -14.02 22.67 -7.53
N ALA A 377 -13.79 22.64 -6.22
CA ALA A 377 -13.19 23.77 -5.52
C ALA A 377 -11.79 24.02 -6.10
N ARG A 378 -11.48 25.28 -6.43
CA ARG A 378 -10.20 25.69 -7.00
C ARG A 378 -9.02 25.31 -6.11
N SER A 379 -9.23 25.27 -4.80
CA SER A 379 -8.26 24.79 -3.80
C SER A 379 -7.78 23.36 -4.06
N GLN A 380 -8.60 22.52 -4.71
CA GLN A 380 -8.32 21.12 -5.02
C GLN A 380 -7.68 20.95 -6.40
N ILE A 381 -7.61 22.00 -7.22
CA ILE A 381 -7.12 21.95 -8.59
C ILE A 381 -5.64 22.32 -8.59
N GLN A 382 -4.87 21.56 -9.33
CA GLN A 382 -3.47 21.84 -9.58
C GLN A 382 -3.26 22.61 -10.87
N GLY A 383 -3.99 22.24 -11.92
CA GLY A 383 -3.95 22.95 -13.19
C GLY A 383 -4.88 22.35 -14.24
N MET A 384 -4.91 22.99 -15.40
CA MET A 384 -5.79 22.68 -16.52
C MET A 384 -5.04 22.78 -17.85
N LEU A 385 -5.11 21.73 -18.66
CA LEU A 385 -4.69 21.74 -20.05
C LEU A 385 -5.90 22.10 -20.91
N LEU A 386 -5.73 23.13 -21.72
CA LEU A 386 -6.73 23.70 -22.61
C LEU A 386 -6.39 23.41 -24.09
N ASP A 387 -5.12 23.11 -24.36
CA ASP A 387 -4.61 22.69 -25.66
C ASP A 387 -4.53 21.17 -25.74
N ARG A 388 -4.93 20.61 -26.89
CA ARG A 388 -4.92 19.17 -27.16
C ARG A 388 -3.51 18.63 -27.36
N GLU A 389 -2.61 19.44 -27.92
CA GLU A 389 -1.22 19.05 -28.21
C GLU A 389 -0.34 19.12 -26.96
N ALA A 390 -0.79 19.81 -25.91
CA ALA A 390 -0.11 19.83 -24.63
C ALA A 390 -0.34 18.50 -23.90
N ASP A 391 0.72 17.81 -23.51
CA ASP A 391 0.60 16.50 -22.85
C ASP A 391 0.61 16.61 -21.32
N ARG A 392 1.21 17.69 -20.81
CA ARG A 392 1.31 18.00 -19.39
C ARG A 392 1.19 19.47 -19.13
N LEU A 393 0.86 19.72 -17.87
CA LEU A 393 0.89 21.05 -17.34
C LEU A 393 2.36 21.46 -17.10
N ILE A 394 2.67 22.75 -17.24
CA ILE A 394 4.06 23.23 -17.20
C ILE A 394 4.19 24.51 -16.40
N GLY A 395 5.12 24.49 -15.45
CA GLY A 395 5.51 25.63 -14.63
C GLY A 395 4.47 25.92 -13.55
N ALA A 396 4.82 25.60 -12.30
CA ALA A 396 4.11 26.01 -11.11
C ALA A 396 4.93 27.05 -10.34
N SER A 397 4.26 27.91 -9.57
CA SER A 397 4.89 28.82 -8.62
C SER A 397 4.20 28.69 -7.27
N VAL A 398 4.92 28.95 -6.18
CA VAL A 398 4.34 29.05 -4.83
C VAL A 398 3.65 30.40 -4.60
N GLU A 399 4.00 31.42 -5.39
CA GLU A 399 3.53 32.79 -5.20
C GLU A 399 2.30 33.11 -6.04
N LEU A 400 2.30 32.71 -7.32
CA LEU A 400 1.30 33.12 -8.31
C LEU A 400 0.84 31.93 -9.16
N ASP A 401 -0.31 32.08 -9.82
CA ASP A 401 -0.68 31.16 -10.90
C ASP A 401 0.15 31.48 -12.15
N ARG A 402 0.29 30.47 -13.01
CA ARG A 402 0.99 30.59 -14.29
C ARG A 402 0.09 30.20 -15.44
N VAL A 403 0.05 31.07 -16.44
CA VAL A 403 -0.67 30.85 -17.71
C VAL A 403 0.35 30.71 -18.83
N ARG A 404 0.37 29.55 -19.47
CA ARG A 404 1.20 29.26 -20.64
C ARG A 404 0.36 29.33 -21.91
N LEU A 405 0.91 30.00 -22.92
CA LEU A 405 0.29 30.16 -24.22
C LEU A 405 0.76 29.07 -25.20
N VAL A 406 -0.01 28.88 -26.27
CA VAL A 406 0.30 27.90 -27.35
C VAL A 406 1.62 28.25 -28.06
N ASP A 407 2.02 29.53 -28.09
CA ASP A 407 3.32 29.97 -28.62
C ASP A 407 4.51 29.72 -27.67
N GLY A 408 4.26 29.12 -26.51
CA GLY A 408 5.27 28.76 -25.51
C GLY A 408 5.56 29.85 -24.46
N LYS A 409 5.05 31.07 -24.61
CA LYS A 409 5.25 32.13 -23.60
C LYS A 409 4.46 31.84 -22.33
N SER A 410 4.98 32.31 -21.20
CA SER A 410 4.35 32.17 -19.89
C SER A 410 4.10 33.53 -19.24
N HIS A 411 3.06 33.58 -18.41
CA HIS A 411 2.62 34.77 -17.73
C HIS A 411 2.17 34.43 -16.31
N ASP A 412 2.70 35.15 -15.33
CA ASP A 412 2.41 34.92 -13.92
C ASP A 412 1.45 35.99 -13.40
N GLY A 413 0.52 35.58 -12.53
CA GLY A 413 -0.49 36.45 -11.91
C GLY A 413 -1.60 35.64 -11.24
N ASP A 414 -2.59 36.30 -10.65
CA ASP A 414 -3.76 35.62 -10.10
C ASP A 414 -4.80 35.39 -11.20
N VAL A 415 -5.16 34.13 -11.47
CA VAL A 415 -6.28 33.83 -12.38
C VAL A 415 -7.58 34.26 -11.69
N VAL A 416 -8.33 35.17 -12.29
CA VAL A 416 -9.58 35.69 -11.70
C VAL A 416 -10.77 34.87 -12.16
N LYS A 417 -10.83 34.59 -13.46
CA LYS A 417 -11.87 33.76 -14.09
C LYS A 417 -11.40 33.20 -15.43
N ILE A 418 -12.05 32.13 -15.87
CA ILE A 418 -11.96 31.60 -17.23
C ILE A 418 -13.38 31.43 -17.76
N ASP A 419 -13.67 32.17 -18.82
CA ASP A 419 -14.91 32.05 -19.59
C ASP A 419 -14.57 31.34 -20.92
N PRO A 420 -15.25 30.24 -21.27
CA PRO A 420 -14.97 29.50 -22.51
C PRO A 420 -15.07 30.35 -23.79
N ALA A 421 -15.91 31.38 -23.80
CA ALA A 421 -16.11 32.26 -24.95
C ALA A 421 -15.21 33.51 -24.91
N ALA A 422 -15.00 34.11 -23.73
CA ALA A 422 -14.25 35.36 -23.59
C ALA A 422 -12.75 35.17 -23.30
N GLY A 423 -12.35 34.03 -22.75
CA GLY A 423 -10.97 33.73 -22.36
C GLY A 423 -10.68 33.86 -20.86
N LEU A 424 -9.40 33.95 -20.51
CA LEU A 424 -8.90 33.98 -19.13
C LEU A 424 -8.57 35.41 -18.70
N THR A 425 -9.10 35.84 -17.56
CA THR A 425 -8.70 37.11 -16.92
C THR A 425 -7.59 36.86 -15.90
N LEU A 426 -6.42 37.46 -16.14
CA LEU A 426 -5.23 37.36 -15.28
C LEU A 426 -4.97 38.71 -14.63
N ARG A 427 -4.84 38.74 -13.30
CA ARG A 427 -4.46 39.92 -12.53
C ARG A 427 -2.97 39.89 -12.26
N THR A 428 -2.28 40.96 -12.67
CA THR A 428 -0.83 41.15 -12.47
C THR A 428 -0.59 42.38 -11.63
N ALA A 429 0.66 42.62 -11.21
CA ALA A 429 1.06 43.87 -10.54
C ALA A 429 0.72 45.14 -11.35
N THR A 430 0.58 45.03 -12.67
CA THR A 430 0.27 46.15 -13.58
C THR A 430 -1.22 46.31 -13.90
N GLY A 431 -2.08 45.46 -13.34
CA GLY A 431 -3.52 45.44 -13.59
C GLY A 431 -4.02 44.11 -14.15
N GLU A 432 -5.32 44.09 -14.47
CA GLU A 432 -5.98 42.94 -15.10
C GLU A 432 -5.87 42.99 -16.61
N ARG A 433 -5.71 41.81 -17.22
CA ARG A 433 -5.75 41.64 -18.67
C ARG A 433 -6.45 40.34 -19.03
N THR A 434 -7.09 40.32 -20.20
CA THR A 434 -7.76 39.13 -20.72
C THR A 434 -6.93 38.49 -21.82
N ILE A 435 -6.75 37.17 -21.73
CA ILE A 435 -6.07 36.33 -22.71
C ILE A 435 -7.14 35.49 -23.41
N GLU A 436 -7.22 35.60 -24.74
CA GLU A 436 -8.20 34.86 -25.55
C GLU A 436 -8.06 33.33 -25.35
N ALA A 437 -9.19 32.63 -25.29
CA ALA A 437 -9.24 31.18 -25.04
C ALA A 437 -8.37 30.38 -26.03
N ALA A 438 -8.38 30.75 -27.31
CA ALA A 438 -7.62 30.08 -28.37
C ALA A 438 -6.09 30.20 -28.23
N LYS A 439 -5.60 31.12 -27.39
CA LYS A 439 -4.17 31.30 -27.12
C LYS A 439 -3.70 30.54 -25.89
N LEU A 440 -4.61 30.00 -25.09
CA LEU A 440 -4.28 29.30 -23.85
C LEU A 440 -3.84 27.86 -24.16
N SER A 441 -2.71 27.47 -23.59
CA SER A 441 -2.24 26.07 -23.64
C SER A 441 -2.45 25.37 -22.30
N CYS A 442 -1.95 25.99 -21.23
CA CYS A 442 -1.97 25.43 -19.88
C CYS A 442 -2.18 26.53 -18.85
N VAL A 443 -2.95 26.22 -17.81
CA VAL A 443 -3.04 27.02 -16.59
C VAL A 443 -2.56 26.16 -15.43
N THR A 444 -1.56 26.64 -14.71
CA THR A 444 -1.07 26.01 -13.48
C THR A 444 -1.44 26.91 -12.32
N PHE A 445 -2.13 26.36 -11.34
CA PHE A 445 -2.45 27.11 -10.12
C PHE A 445 -1.30 27.05 -9.14
N ARG A 446 -1.23 28.09 -8.31
CA ARG A 446 -0.28 28.20 -7.21
C ARG A 446 -0.17 26.89 -6.41
N ARG A 447 1.07 26.41 -6.27
CA ARG A 447 1.35 25.18 -5.52
C ARG A 447 1.00 25.42 -4.04
N PRO A 448 0.30 24.50 -3.36
CA PRO A 448 0.21 24.56 -1.90
C PRO A 448 1.63 24.45 -1.33
N ALA A 449 1.93 25.19 -0.27
CA ALA A 449 3.28 25.29 0.31
C ALA A 449 3.83 23.96 0.87
N GLN A 450 2.99 22.92 0.90
CA GLN A 450 3.33 21.53 1.17
C GLN A 450 2.12 20.69 0.74
N ALA A 451 2.34 19.59 0.02
CA ALA A 451 1.38 18.50 -0.01
C ALA A 451 2.07 17.35 0.70
N THR A 452 1.74 17.12 1.97
CA THR A 452 2.04 15.84 2.60
C THR A 452 1.44 14.77 1.70
N LEU A 453 2.26 13.81 1.27
CA LEU A 453 1.76 12.59 0.64
C LEU A 453 0.74 12.02 1.61
N ASP A 454 -0.53 12.00 1.20
CA ASP A 454 -1.57 11.42 2.01
C ASP A 454 -1.32 9.90 2.00
N PRO A 455 -0.95 9.29 3.14
CA PRO A 455 -0.71 7.84 3.20
C PRO A 455 -2.00 7.04 2.97
N VAL A 456 -3.15 7.72 2.85
CA VAL A 456 -4.43 7.10 2.54
C VAL A 456 -4.35 6.36 1.20
N GLN A 457 -4.49 5.04 1.30
CA GLN A 457 -4.61 4.13 0.18
C GLN A 457 -5.99 4.28 -0.48
N LEU A 458 -5.98 4.57 -1.78
CA LEU A 458 -7.14 4.78 -2.63
C LEU A 458 -7.24 3.69 -3.69
N THR A 459 -8.33 3.73 -4.45
CA THR A 459 -8.48 3.02 -5.71
C THR A 459 -8.37 4.02 -6.85
N ARG A 460 -7.52 3.71 -7.83
CA ARG A 460 -7.50 4.41 -9.12
C ARG A 460 -8.33 3.65 -10.13
N LEU A 461 -9.27 4.35 -10.76
CA LEU A 461 -9.96 3.91 -11.96
C LEU A 461 -9.41 4.69 -13.14
N THR A 462 -8.74 4.02 -14.07
CA THR A 462 -8.39 4.61 -15.37
C THR A 462 -9.53 4.32 -16.33
N MET A 463 -10.19 5.37 -16.82
CA MET A 463 -11.33 5.26 -17.70
C MET A 463 -10.88 5.13 -19.15
N ARG A 464 -11.68 4.46 -19.98
CA ARG A 464 -11.41 4.31 -21.43
C ARG A 464 -11.46 5.63 -22.19
N ASN A 465 -12.01 6.70 -21.62
CA ASN A 465 -11.99 8.04 -22.21
C ASN A 465 -10.75 8.87 -21.81
N GLY A 466 -9.83 8.31 -21.03
CA GLY A 466 -8.61 8.96 -20.54
C GLY A 466 -8.74 9.67 -19.19
N GLU A 467 -9.94 9.73 -18.59
CA GLU A 467 -10.09 10.20 -17.21
C GLU A 467 -9.43 9.24 -16.22
N ARG A 468 -8.96 9.77 -15.10
CA ARG A 468 -8.43 8.97 -13.98
C ARG A 468 -9.12 9.42 -12.69
N LEU A 469 -9.82 8.52 -12.01
CA LEU A 469 -10.52 8.83 -10.77
C LEU A 469 -9.81 8.15 -9.60
N LEU A 470 -9.41 8.93 -8.59
CA LEU A 470 -8.81 8.43 -7.35
C LEU A 470 -9.80 8.56 -6.18
N GLY A 471 -10.18 7.43 -5.58
CA GLY A 471 -11.20 7.46 -4.54
C GLY A 471 -11.36 6.17 -3.75
N HIS A 472 -12.31 6.17 -2.82
CA HIS A 472 -12.69 4.97 -2.09
C HIS A 472 -13.86 4.27 -2.78
N ILE A 473 -13.71 2.97 -3.05
CA ILE A 473 -14.84 2.17 -3.51
C ILE A 473 -15.87 2.07 -2.38
N ALA A 474 -17.09 2.53 -2.59
CA ALA A 474 -18.19 2.38 -1.65
C ALA A 474 -18.92 1.03 -1.83
N ALA A 475 -19.07 0.57 -3.08
CA ALA A 475 -19.73 -0.69 -3.42
C ALA A 475 -19.47 -1.11 -4.88
N ILE A 476 -19.67 -2.39 -5.18
CA ILE A 476 -19.57 -2.98 -6.53
C ILE A 476 -20.80 -3.87 -6.79
N SER A 477 -21.45 -3.73 -7.95
CA SER A 477 -22.58 -4.59 -8.38
C SER A 477 -22.22 -5.54 -9.54
N GLY A 478 -20.93 -5.70 -9.80
CA GLY A 478 -20.35 -6.46 -10.91
C GLY A 478 -20.44 -5.81 -12.29
N SER A 479 -21.43 -4.94 -12.50
CA SER A 479 -21.56 -4.09 -13.69
C SER A 479 -21.19 -2.63 -13.44
N HIS A 480 -21.22 -2.18 -12.18
CA HIS A 480 -20.92 -0.81 -11.78
C HIS A 480 -20.06 -0.77 -10.52
N ILE A 481 -19.25 0.30 -10.41
CA ILE A 481 -18.48 0.65 -9.22
C ILE A 481 -18.98 2.00 -8.71
N ALA A 482 -19.36 2.05 -7.44
CA ALA A 482 -19.62 3.29 -6.72
C ALA A 482 -18.31 3.77 -6.10
N LEU A 483 -17.77 4.90 -6.58
CA LEU A 483 -16.54 5.50 -6.13
C LEU A 483 -16.82 6.88 -5.50
N VAL A 484 -16.28 7.11 -4.30
CA VAL A 484 -16.23 8.43 -3.68
C VAL A 484 -14.86 9.04 -3.91
N VAL A 485 -14.80 10.19 -4.57
CA VAL A 485 -13.56 10.95 -4.82
C VAL A 485 -13.47 12.07 -3.77
N PRO A 486 -12.62 11.96 -2.73
CA PRO A 486 -12.51 12.95 -1.66
C PRO A 486 -12.33 14.40 -2.14
N ALA A 487 -11.51 14.63 -3.16
CA ALA A 487 -11.28 15.96 -3.73
C ALA A 487 -12.53 16.61 -4.35
N LEU A 488 -13.60 15.84 -4.56
CA LEU A 488 -14.90 16.30 -5.06
C LEU A 488 -15.97 16.41 -3.96
N LEU A 489 -15.60 16.39 -2.68
CA LEU A 489 -16.55 16.54 -1.56
C LEU A 489 -16.51 17.92 -0.89
N ASP A 490 -15.48 18.73 -1.17
CA ASP A 490 -15.27 20.03 -0.55
C ASP A 490 -16.36 21.05 -0.94
N GLN A 491 -16.74 21.92 0.00
CA GLN A 491 -17.79 22.95 -0.14
C GLN A 491 -19.23 22.47 -0.44
N GLY A 492 -19.61 21.24 -0.05
CA GLY A 492 -20.98 20.74 -0.24
C GLY A 492 -21.32 20.36 -1.68
N LEU A 493 -20.31 20.31 -2.55
CA LEU A 493 -20.41 19.92 -3.95
C LEU A 493 -20.35 18.39 -4.08
N LEU A 494 -21.34 17.67 -3.54
CA LEU A 494 -21.32 16.19 -3.56
C LEU A 494 -21.42 15.64 -4.99
N THR A 495 -20.28 15.35 -5.61
CA THR A 495 -20.23 14.61 -6.88
C THR A 495 -19.69 13.21 -6.60
N SER A 496 -20.58 12.27 -6.27
CA SER A 496 -20.25 10.85 -6.12
C SER A 496 -20.46 10.12 -7.45
N GLY A 497 -19.50 9.29 -7.87
CA GLY A 497 -19.52 8.65 -9.19
C GLY A 497 -19.96 7.20 -9.13
N VAL A 498 -21.04 6.85 -9.84
CA VAL A 498 -21.34 5.45 -10.15
C VAL A 498 -20.95 5.20 -11.60
N VAL A 499 -19.87 4.45 -11.78
CA VAL A 499 -19.26 4.23 -13.10
C VAL A 499 -19.56 2.82 -13.60
N PRO A 500 -19.97 2.65 -14.87
CA PRO A 500 -20.08 1.32 -15.47
C PRO A 500 -18.69 0.69 -15.61
N VAL A 501 -18.53 -0.56 -15.17
CA VAL A 501 -17.25 -1.30 -15.26
C VAL A 501 -16.76 -1.39 -16.71
N ALA A 502 -17.68 -1.52 -17.68
CA ALA A 502 -17.35 -1.56 -19.10
C ALA A 502 -16.68 -0.27 -19.65
N GLN A 503 -16.78 0.86 -18.95
CA GLN A 503 -16.11 2.12 -19.30
C GLN A 503 -14.73 2.24 -18.66
N ILE A 504 -14.36 1.32 -17.79
CA ILE A 504 -13.06 1.28 -17.13
C ILE A 504 -12.06 0.55 -18.03
N ALA A 505 -10.81 1.01 -18.01
CA ALA A 505 -9.68 0.36 -18.62
C ALA A 505 -8.89 -0.43 -17.57
N THR A 506 -8.46 0.24 -16.49
CA THR A 506 -7.74 -0.37 -15.37
C THR A 506 -8.35 0.00 -14.03
N ILE A 507 -8.26 -0.94 -13.08
CA ILE A 507 -8.56 -0.74 -11.66
C ILE A 507 -7.29 -1.08 -10.90
N GLU A 508 -6.80 -0.12 -10.13
CA GLU A 508 -5.59 -0.27 -9.33
C GLU A 508 -5.94 0.02 -7.87
N LEU A 509 -5.66 -0.95 -7.02
CA LEU A 509 -6.01 -0.95 -5.61
C LEU A 509 -4.80 -0.49 -4.80
N LEU A 510 -5.06 0.10 -3.63
CA LEU A 510 -4.05 0.50 -2.66
C LEU A 510 -3.02 1.51 -3.22
N VAL A 511 -3.45 2.39 -4.13
CA VAL A 511 -2.60 3.47 -4.67
C VAL A 511 -2.53 4.63 -3.69
N GLY A 512 -1.39 5.30 -3.59
CA GLY A 512 -1.27 6.51 -2.77
C GLY A 512 -2.06 7.69 -3.37
N GLY A 513 -2.49 8.62 -2.53
CA GLY A 513 -2.93 9.94 -2.99
C GLY A 513 -1.74 10.84 -3.33
N GLY A 514 -1.92 11.76 -4.29
CA GLY A 514 -0.89 12.74 -4.64
C GLY A 514 -0.81 13.07 -6.13
N THR A 515 -0.28 14.24 -6.45
CA THR A 515 -0.19 14.74 -7.83
C THR A 515 0.87 14.01 -8.63
N SER A 516 0.50 13.49 -9.80
CA SER A 516 1.45 13.07 -10.84
C SER A 516 1.85 14.27 -11.71
N TRP A 517 2.54 15.26 -11.14
CA TRP A 517 3.20 16.32 -11.90
C TRP A 517 4.69 16.13 -11.90
N GLY A 518 5.06 14.96 -12.38
CA GLY A 518 6.43 14.57 -12.51
C GLY A 518 7.16 15.42 -13.52
N TYR A 519 8.04 16.29 -13.06
CA TYR A 519 9.36 16.25 -13.64
C TYR A 519 10.20 15.27 -12.83
N THR A 520 11.16 14.64 -13.48
CA THR A 520 12.15 13.78 -12.80
C THR A 520 13.41 14.60 -12.64
N ILE A 521 13.90 14.79 -11.44
CA ILE A 521 15.28 15.25 -11.22
C ILE A 521 16.16 14.01 -11.28
N VAL A 522 17.31 14.13 -11.96
CA VAL A 522 18.29 13.05 -12.02
C VAL A 522 19.67 13.63 -11.70
N ALA A 523 20.38 12.99 -10.78
CA ALA A 523 21.80 13.22 -10.55
C ALA A 523 22.62 12.34 -11.52
N ASP A 524 23.25 12.97 -12.51
CA ASP A 524 24.05 12.29 -13.55
C ASP A 524 25.54 12.44 -13.24
N TYR A 525 26.05 11.52 -12.43
CA TYR A 525 27.35 11.63 -11.76
C TYR A 525 28.52 11.82 -12.72
N SER A 526 28.58 11.06 -13.81
CA SER A 526 29.75 11.09 -14.71
C SER A 526 29.86 12.41 -15.49
N GLU A 527 28.75 13.12 -15.66
CA GLU A 527 28.68 14.41 -16.35
C GLU A 527 28.71 15.60 -15.37
N ASN A 528 28.78 15.35 -14.06
CA ASN A 528 28.77 16.38 -13.01
C ASN A 528 27.59 17.36 -13.15
N ARG A 529 26.38 16.83 -13.31
CA ARG A 529 25.19 17.64 -13.57
C ARG A 529 23.93 17.10 -12.91
N ILE A 530 23.00 18.02 -12.64
CA ILE A 530 21.61 17.72 -12.30
C ILE A 530 20.73 18.05 -13.49
N VAL A 531 19.85 17.12 -13.86
CA VAL A 531 18.96 17.26 -15.02
C VAL A 531 17.52 17.16 -14.57
N GLU A 532 16.67 18.07 -15.04
CA GLU A 532 15.22 17.87 -14.97
C GLU A 532 14.67 17.33 -16.26
N LEU A 533 13.88 16.29 -16.11
CA LEU A 533 13.19 15.64 -17.18
C LEU A 533 11.70 15.90 -17.12
N ASP A 534 11.22 16.29 -18.27
CA ASP A 534 9.86 16.16 -18.72
C ASP A 534 9.32 14.73 -18.63
N GLU A 535 7.99 14.55 -18.57
CA GLU A 535 7.35 13.22 -18.52
C GLU A 535 7.71 12.33 -19.73
N LYS A 536 8.13 12.91 -20.86
CA LYS A 536 8.61 12.18 -22.04
C LYS A 536 10.13 11.97 -22.02
N GLY A 537 10.81 12.29 -20.92
CA GLY A 537 12.27 12.22 -20.79
C GLY A 537 13.04 13.33 -21.48
N ARG A 538 12.39 14.43 -21.87
CA ARG A 538 13.07 15.60 -22.46
C ARG A 538 13.72 16.44 -21.37
N GLU A 539 14.93 16.91 -21.61
CA GLU A 539 15.63 17.77 -20.67
C GLU A 539 15.00 19.17 -20.74
N VAL A 540 14.53 19.67 -19.59
CA VAL A 540 13.90 21.01 -19.49
C VAL A 540 14.69 21.97 -18.61
N PHE A 541 15.59 21.42 -17.79
CA PHE A 541 16.56 22.17 -17.01
C PHE A 541 17.82 21.31 -16.87
N VAL A 542 18.99 21.96 -16.90
CA VAL A 542 20.28 21.32 -16.64
C VAL A 542 21.10 22.29 -15.79
N MET A 543 21.63 21.79 -14.67
CA MET A 543 22.64 22.46 -13.88
C MET A 543 23.95 21.69 -14.03
N ASN A 544 24.95 22.33 -14.63
CA ASN A 544 26.29 21.76 -14.79
C ASN A 544 27.17 22.14 -13.59
N ASP A 545 28.38 21.58 -13.56
CA ASP A 545 29.42 21.88 -12.57
C ASP A 545 29.00 21.53 -11.12
N VAL A 546 28.18 20.49 -10.96
CA VAL A 546 27.82 19.89 -9.67
C VAL A 546 28.78 18.72 -9.42
N PHE A 547 29.81 18.95 -8.60
CA PHE A 547 30.98 18.08 -8.56
C PHE A 547 30.70 16.77 -7.81
N GLY A 548 30.62 15.67 -8.56
CA GLY A 548 30.13 14.41 -8.02
C GLY A 548 28.69 14.52 -7.56
N ALA A 549 27.81 15.02 -8.44
CA ALA A 549 26.36 14.99 -8.24
C ALA A 549 25.92 13.58 -7.83
N TRP A 550 25.56 13.41 -6.56
CA TRP A 550 25.19 12.11 -6.01
C TRP A 550 23.70 12.04 -5.77
N ASP A 551 23.15 13.05 -5.11
CA ASP A 551 21.74 13.22 -4.82
C ASP A 551 21.31 14.68 -5.11
N ALA A 552 20.04 14.84 -5.50
CA ALA A 552 19.39 16.12 -5.67
C ALA A 552 17.89 16.06 -5.37
N GLU A 553 17.46 16.95 -4.47
CA GLU A 553 16.07 17.16 -4.09
C GLU A 553 15.57 18.53 -4.58
N CYS A 554 14.35 18.62 -5.14
CA CYS A 554 13.68 19.91 -5.31
C CYS A 554 12.94 20.32 -4.04
N LEU A 555 13.35 21.44 -3.45
CA LEU A 555 12.71 22.02 -2.29
C LEU A 555 11.40 22.73 -2.63
N ASP A 556 10.55 22.94 -1.62
CA ASP A 556 9.24 23.60 -1.77
C ASP A 556 9.34 25.01 -2.37
N ASN A 557 10.43 25.73 -2.12
CA ASN A 557 10.70 27.07 -2.66
C ASN A 557 11.20 27.06 -4.12
N GLY A 558 11.36 25.88 -4.73
CA GLY A 558 11.85 25.69 -6.10
C GLY A 558 13.37 25.68 -6.24
N ASN A 559 14.12 25.82 -5.14
CA ASN A 559 15.57 25.60 -5.12
C ASN A 559 15.89 24.10 -5.16
N LEU A 560 17.15 23.78 -5.40
CA LEU A 560 17.67 22.42 -5.32
C LEU A 560 18.50 22.27 -4.06
N LEU A 561 18.28 21.22 -3.30
CA LEU A 561 19.24 20.70 -2.33
C LEU A 561 20.06 19.63 -3.06
N VAL A 562 21.38 19.77 -3.05
CA VAL A 562 22.26 18.86 -3.80
C VAL A 562 23.40 18.38 -2.93
N THR A 563 23.78 17.12 -3.11
CA THR A 563 24.99 16.54 -2.55
C THR A 563 26.10 16.50 -3.60
N GLU A 564 27.26 17.04 -3.24
CA GLU A 564 28.46 17.07 -4.06
C GLU A 564 29.52 16.18 -3.43
N PHE A 565 29.46 14.91 -3.80
CA PHE A 565 30.35 13.86 -3.31
C PHE A 565 31.82 14.25 -3.46
N SER A 566 32.23 14.79 -4.62
CA SER A 566 33.64 14.95 -4.97
C SER A 566 34.34 16.06 -4.18
N ILE A 567 33.57 17.00 -3.62
CA ILE A 567 34.10 18.14 -2.84
C ILE A 567 33.56 18.19 -1.41
N SER A 568 32.86 17.14 -0.96
CA SER A 568 32.34 16.99 0.41
C SER A 568 31.45 18.16 0.85
N ARG A 569 30.41 18.46 0.05
CA ARG A 569 29.48 19.55 0.33
C ARG A 569 28.03 19.12 0.12
N VAL A 570 27.14 19.62 0.97
CA VAL A 570 25.70 19.69 0.70
C VAL A 570 25.31 21.15 0.60
N GLN A 571 24.54 21.54 -0.40
CA GLN A 571 24.11 22.93 -0.57
C GLN A 571 22.67 23.06 -1.05
N GLU A 572 22.00 24.12 -0.62
CA GLU A 572 20.80 24.64 -1.26
C GLU A 572 21.21 25.70 -2.29
N ILE A 573 20.79 25.51 -3.54
CA ILE A 573 21.14 26.35 -4.68
C ILE A 573 19.90 26.71 -5.48
N THR A 574 19.80 27.97 -5.91
CA THR A 574 18.70 28.39 -6.78
C THR A 574 18.88 27.81 -8.19
N ARG A 575 17.80 27.81 -8.98
CA ARG A 575 17.85 27.42 -10.40
C ARG A 575 18.81 28.25 -11.26
N SER A 576 19.14 29.46 -10.83
CA SER A 576 20.12 30.30 -11.51
C SER A 576 21.57 30.03 -11.07
N GLY A 577 21.79 29.04 -10.19
CA GLY A 577 23.11 28.69 -9.68
C GLY A 577 23.58 29.53 -8.49
N GLN A 578 22.69 30.27 -7.81
CA GLN A 578 23.07 31.05 -6.63
C GLN A 578 23.00 30.16 -5.38
N GLN A 579 24.11 30.01 -4.67
CA GLN A 579 24.14 29.30 -3.39
C GLN A 579 23.34 30.09 -2.32
N VAL A 580 22.38 29.42 -1.69
CA VAL A 580 21.51 29.95 -0.64
C VAL A 580 22.00 29.50 0.74
N TRP A 581 22.42 28.24 0.84
CA TRP A 581 22.93 27.62 2.06
C TRP A 581 23.93 26.53 1.69
N ALA A 582 24.90 26.26 2.55
CA ALA A 582 25.81 25.12 2.38
C ALA A 582 26.32 24.60 3.73
N PHE A 583 26.72 23.33 3.73
CA PHE A 583 27.42 22.66 4.82
C PHE A 583 28.57 21.82 4.26
N GLU A 584 29.77 22.01 4.81
CA GLU A 584 31.03 21.49 4.24
C GLU A 584 31.86 20.68 5.26
N ASP A 585 31.43 20.57 6.52
CA ASP A 585 32.05 19.67 7.51
C ASP A 585 31.60 18.22 7.26
N LEU A 586 31.98 17.67 6.11
CA LEU A 586 31.58 16.37 5.60
C LEU A 586 32.77 15.61 5.00
N LYS A 587 32.55 14.33 4.72
CA LYS A 587 33.43 13.42 4.01
C LYS A 587 32.59 12.62 3.01
N ASN A 588 32.50 13.17 1.81
CA ASN A 588 31.81 12.58 0.66
C ASN A 588 30.36 12.16 1.00
N PRO A 589 29.45 13.13 1.21
CA PRO A 589 28.05 12.83 1.48
C PRO A 589 27.42 12.15 0.27
N TYR A 590 26.56 11.16 0.51
CA TYR A 590 25.81 10.48 -0.56
C TYR A 590 24.41 11.07 -0.68
N ASP A 591 23.75 11.27 0.46
CA ASP A 591 22.33 11.62 0.54
C ASP A 591 22.10 12.80 1.50
N ALA A 592 21.13 13.66 1.18
CA ALA A 592 20.68 14.73 2.05
C ALA A 592 19.22 15.19 1.82
N ASP A 593 18.40 15.03 2.85
CA ASP A 593 17.00 15.46 2.86
C ASP A 593 16.74 16.76 3.61
N ARG A 594 15.84 17.60 3.06
CA ARG A 594 15.25 18.70 3.83
C ARG A 594 14.08 18.22 4.69
N LEU A 595 14.27 18.22 6.01
CA LEU A 595 13.21 17.87 6.96
C LEU A 595 12.13 18.97 7.07
N GLN A 596 10.93 18.57 7.50
CA GLN A 596 9.77 19.47 7.69
C GLN A 596 10.04 20.66 8.63
N ASN A 597 10.92 20.48 9.62
CA ASN A 597 11.34 21.53 10.55
C ASN A 597 12.33 22.54 9.91
N GLY A 598 12.74 22.30 8.66
CA GLY A 598 13.69 23.10 7.89
C GLY A 598 15.16 22.74 8.12
N ASN A 599 15.48 21.75 8.95
CA ASN A 599 16.83 21.19 9.10
C ASN A 599 17.15 20.26 7.92
N THR A 600 18.43 19.97 7.70
CA THR A 600 18.89 19.00 6.70
C THR A 600 19.35 17.73 7.40
N LEU A 601 18.81 16.57 7.04
CA LEU A 601 19.38 15.27 7.39
C LEU A 601 20.44 14.90 6.33
N ILE A 602 21.58 14.36 6.73
CA ILE A 602 22.69 14.10 5.80
C ILE A 602 23.36 12.76 6.13
N ALA A 603 23.50 11.91 5.13
CA ALA A 603 24.35 10.72 5.15
C ALA A 603 25.82 11.11 4.87
N ASP A 604 26.60 11.35 5.93
CA ASP A 604 28.03 11.66 5.84
C ASP A 604 28.85 10.36 5.72
N THR A 605 28.82 9.77 4.53
CA THR A 605 29.19 8.38 4.25
C THR A 605 30.57 7.98 4.74
N PHE A 606 31.63 8.72 4.37
CA PHE A 606 32.99 8.43 4.85
C PHE A 606 33.33 9.15 6.16
N GLY A 607 32.43 10.01 6.64
CA GLY A 607 32.46 10.53 8.01
C GLY A 607 31.97 9.48 9.02
N GLY A 608 31.27 8.44 8.53
CA GLY A 608 30.76 7.33 9.32
C GLY A 608 29.63 7.75 10.26
N ARG A 609 28.79 8.70 9.82
CA ARG A 609 27.72 9.28 10.64
C ARG A 609 26.52 9.71 9.79
N VAL A 610 25.36 9.77 10.43
CA VAL A 610 24.19 10.50 9.95
C VAL A 610 24.00 11.71 10.86
N ILE A 611 23.78 12.90 10.29
CA ILE A 611 23.65 14.15 11.04
C ILE A 611 22.40 14.93 10.63
N GLU A 612 21.79 15.62 11.58
CA GLU A 612 20.77 16.64 11.32
C GLU A 612 21.37 18.03 11.59
N VAL A 613 21.37 18.89 10.57
CA VAL A 613 21.96 20.23 10.60
C VAL A 613 20.87 21.27 10.46
N ASN A 614 20.82 22.23 11.38
CA ASN A 614 19.85 23.33 11.27
C ASN A 614 20.28 24.39 10.25
N LYS A 615 19.38 25.33 9.93
CA LYS A 615 19.65 26.43 8.96
C LYS A 615 20.85 27.32 9.32
N ALA A 616 21.26 27.36 10.59
CA ALA A 616 22.43 28.10 11.05
C ALA A 616 23.75 27.30 10.90
N GLY A 617 23.70 26.08 10.36
CA GLY A 617 24.86 25.21 10.18
C GLY A 617 25.28 24.45 11.44
N LYS A 618 24.42 24.38 12.47
CA LYS A 618 24.70 23.63 13.70
C LYS A 618 24.12 22.22 13.60
N ILE A 619 24.95 21.21 13.90
CA ILE A 619 24.49 19.83 14.12
C ILE A 619 23.61 19.79 15.37
N VAL A 620 22.34 19.43 15.21
CA VAL A 620 21.33 19.35 16.28
C VAL A 620 20.95 17.92 16.67
N TRP A 621 21.27 16.96 15.82
CA TRP A 621 21.19 15.53 16.10
C TRP A 621 22.28 14.80 15.33
N GLN A 622 22.77 13.67 15.85
CA GLN A 622 23.79 12.85 15.20
C GLN A 622 23.67 11.40 15.66
N MET A 623 23.82 10.48 14.72
CA MET A 623 24.16 9.09 14.97
C MET A 623 25.56 8.84 14.42
N ALA A 624 26.53 8.60 15.30
CA ALA A 624 27.91 8.33 14.92
C ALA A 624 28.41 7.09 15.66
N GLU A 625 28.23 5.93 15.04
CA GLU A 625 28.71 4.66 15.55
C GLU A 625 28.88 3.71 14.37
N ASP A 626 30.13 3.32 14.04
CA ASP A 626 30.47 2.19 13.17
C ASP A 626 29.44 1.91 12.05
N ILE A 627 29.15 2.91 11.23
CA ILE A 627 28.24 2.79 10.08
C ILE A 627 28.92 3.36 8.84
N ARG A 628 28.47 2.91 7.67
CA ARG A 628 28.74 3.60 6.41
C ARG A 628 27.40 3.86 5.72
N PRO A 629 26.73 4.97 6.05
CA PRO A 629 25.42 5.28 5.52
C PRO A 629 25.55 5.69 4.06
N PHE A 630 24.87 4.99 3.16
CA PHE A 630 24.72 5.43 1.77
C PHE A 630 23.44 6.25 1.57
N ASP A 631 22.45 6.03 2.43
CA ASP A 631 21.12 6.64 2.36
C ASP A 631 20.53 6.74 3.79
N CYS A 632 19.74 7.79 4.06
CA CYS A 632 19.05 7.97 5.32
C CYS A 632 17.74 8.82 5.28
N ASP A 633 16.61 8.17 5.56
CA ASP A 633 15.31 8.85 5.68
C ASP A 633 14.87 9.16 7.12
N ARG A 634 14.22 10.31 7.32
CA ARG A 634 13.38 10.54 8.52
C ARG A 634 11.97 9.99 8.32
N LEU A 635 11.61 8.98 9.11
CA LEU A 635 10.29 8.36 9.08
C LEU A 635 9.22 9.20 9.81
N ALA A 636 7.95 8.97 9.46
CA ALA A 636 6.80 9.67 10.05
C ALA A 636 6.64 9.48 11.57
N ASN A 637 7.19 8.40 12.12
CA ASN A 637 7.21 8.13 13.57
C ASN A 637 8.36 8.86 14.30
N GLY A 638 9.20 9.61 13.58
CA GLY A 638 10.37 10.31 14.11
C GLY A 638 11.66 9.50 14.09
N ASN A 639 11.62 8.20 13.76
CA ASN A 639 12.80 7.37 13.62
C ASN A 639 13.58 7.71 12.33
N THR A 640 14.84 7.31 12.24
CA THR A 640 15.65 7.39 11.02
C THR A 640 15.86 5.99 10.44
N LEU A 641 15.56 5.79 9.16
CA LEU A 641 15.94 4.59 8.41
C LEU A 641 17.32 4.83 7.77
N ILE A 642 18.19 3.82 7.78
CA ILE A 642 19.58 3.99 7.30
C ILE A 642 20.00 2.73 6.54
N ALA A 643 20.53 2.93 5.33
CA ALA A 643 21.23 1.90 4.57
C ALA A 643 22.71 1.83 5.00
N ASP A 644 23.04 0.92 5.91
CA ASP A 644 24.39 0.72 6.45
C ASP A 644 25.15 -0.33 5.64
N VAL A 645 25.97 0.16 4.70
CA VAL A 645 26.75 -0.68 3.81
C VAL A 645 27.92 -1.35 4.52
N LEU A 646 28.42 -0.79 5.62
CA LEU A 646 29.55 -1.37 6.35
C LEU A 646 29.20 -2.74 6.94
N HIS A 647 27.97 -2.87 7.44
CA HIS A 647 27.48 -4.08 8.10
C HIS A 647 26.48 -4.88 7.25
N GLU A 648 26.32 -4.53 5.97
CA GLU A 648 25.40 -5.19 5.03
C GLU A 648 23.97 -5.30 5.60
N ARG A 649 23.42 -4.16 6.05
CA ARG A 649 22.12 -4.11 6.74
C ARG A 649 21.35 -2.82 6.48
N ILE A 650 20.04 -2.87 6.71
CA ILE A 650 19.19 -1.70 6.87
C ILE A 650 18.79 -1.61 8.35
N ILE A 651 18.85 -0.43 8.95
CA ILE A 651 18.47 -0.21 10.35
C ILE A 651 17.46 0.94 10.48
N GLU A 652 16.49 0.78 11.36
CA GLU A 652 15.63 1.86 11.84
C GLU A 652 16.12 2.25 13.25
N VAL A 653 16.40 3.52 13.49
CA VAL A 653 16.86 4.04 14.78
C VAL A 653 15.91 5.10 15.32
N ASN A 654 15.67 5.09 16.62
CA ASN A 654 14.86 6.12 17.25
C ASN A 654 15.66 7.43 17.45
N PRO A 655 15.01 8.54 17.89
CA PRO A 655 15.70 9.81 18.13
C PRO A 655 16.85 9.74 19.15
N GLU A 656 16.86 8.75 20.05
CA GLU A 656 17.97 8.50 20.98
C GLU A 656 19.13 7.71 20.35
N GLY A 657 19.02 7.29 19.08
CA GLY A 657 20.03 6.52 18.36
C GLY A 657 19.95 5.01 18.57
N LYS A 658 18.90 4.50 19.24
CA LYS A 658 18.70 3.07 19.48
C LYS A 658 18.06 2.40 18.27
N ILE A 659 18.64 1.29 17.82
CA ILE A 659 18.05 0.43 16.77
C ILE A 659 16.73 -0.17 17.25
N THR A 660 15.65 0.09 16.52
CA THR A 660 14.28 -0.41 16.77
C THR A 660 13.87 -1.48 15.76
N TRP A 661 14.52 -1.53 14.60
CA TRP A 661 14.34 -2.58 13.58
C TRP A 661 15.64 -2.76 12.79
N GLU A 662 15.94 -4.00 12.37
CA GLU A 662 17.14 -4.33 11.62
C GLU A 662 16.86 -5.45 10.61
N LEU A 663 17.38 -5.27 9.39
CA LEU A 663 17.39 -6.29 8.35
C LEU A 663 18.82 -6.54 7.88
N ARG A 664 19.29 -7.78 7.97
CA ARG A 664 20.68 -8.19 7.68
C ARG A 664 20.82 -8.89 6.32
N ASN A 665 22.06 -9.09 5.91
CA ASN A 665 22.45 -9.73 4.65
C ASN A 665 22.04 -8.92 3.41
N MET A 666 22.04 -7.59 3.56
CA MET A 666 21.71 -6.61 2.53
C MET A 666 23.01 -6.06 1.94
N LYS A 667 23.76 -6.94 1.26
CA LYS A 667 25.08 -6.61 0.70
C LYS A 667 24.97 -5.50 -0.34
N LEU A 668 25.73 -4.42 -0.14
CA LEU A 668 25.72 -3.22 -0.98
C LEU A 668 24.30 -2.71 -1.25
N ALA A 669 23.46 -2.67 -0.20
CA ALA A 669 22.21 -1.94 -0.25
C ALA A 669 22.52 -0.45 -0.37
N HIS A 670 22.08 0.17 -1.46
CA HIS A 670 22.49 1.53 -1.80
C HIS A 670 21.48 2.56 -1.33
N ASP A 671 20.21 2.19 -1.35
CA ASP A 671 19.05 3.02 -1.00
C ASP A 671 17.98 2.12 -0.35
N ALA A 672 17.23 2.66 0.62
CA ALA A 672 16.18 1.96 1.34
C ALA A 672 15.03 2.85 1.84
N ASP A 673 13.96 2.94 1.05
CA ASP A 673 12.72 3.64 1.42
C ASP A 673 11.74 2.85 2.30
N ARG A 674 11.13 3.52 3.29
CA ARG A 674 9.93 3.00 3.97
C ARG A 674 8.66 3.35 3.20
N LEU A 675 7.96 2.33 2.70
CA LEU A 675 6.69 2.50 2.00
C LEU A 675 5.50 2.74 2.95
N PRO A 676 4.39 3.37 2.47
CA PRO A 676 3.20 3.65 3.29
C PRO A 676 2.52 2.41 3.88
N ASN A 677 2.66 1.24 3.26
CA ASN A 677 2.15 -0.03 3.78
C ASN A 677 3.03 -0.61 4.91
N GLY A 678 4.14 0.04 5.25
CA GLY A 678 5.09 -0.40 6.27
C GLY A 678 6.23 -1.27 5.73
N ASN A 679 6.20 -1.68 4.46
CA ASN A 679 7.29 -2.43 3.81
C ASN A 679 8.50 -1.53 3.54
N THR A 680 9.67 -2.12 3.31
CA THR A 680 10.87 -1.39 2.86
C THR A 680 11.16 -1.74 1.40
N LEU A 681 11.32 -0.74 0.53
CA LEU A 681 11.87 -0.91 -0.81
C LEU A 681 13.38 -0.73 -0.72
N ILE A 682 14.17 -1.60 -1.34
CA ILE A 682 15.62 -1.63 -1.16
C ILE A 682 16.30 -1.88 -2.50
N THR A 683 17.25 -1.02 -2.87
CA THR A 683 18.14 -1.28 -4.01
C THR A 683 19.32 -2.13 -3.58
N LEU A 684 19.56 -3.24 -4.28
CA LEU A 684 20.70 -4.12 -4.04
C LEU A 684 21.63 -4.07 -5.25
N ARG A 685 22.59 -3.16 -5.19
CA ARG A 685 23.41 -2.76 -6.34
C ARG A 685 24.17 -3.94 -6.96
N GLU A 686 24.88 -4.70 -6.14
CA GLU A 686 25.67 -5.86 -6.61
C GLU A 686 24.78 -7.02 -7.07
N ALA A 687 23.65 -7.21 -6.39
CA ALA A 687 22.69 -8.25 -6.75
C ALA A 687 21.84 -7.87 -7.98
N LYS A 688 21.99 -6.64 -8.51
CA LYS A 688 21.34 -6.16 -9.74
C LYS A 688 19.82 -6.28 -9.68
N ARG A 689 19.26 -5.93 -8.52
CA ARG A 689 17.83 -6.03 -8.24
C ARG A 689 17.36 -4.97 -7.25
N VAL A 690 16.06 -4.73 -7.25
CA VAL A 690 15.33 -3.98 -6.23
C VAL A 690 14.33 -4.94 -5.59
N ILE A 691 14.21 -4.91 -4.27
CA ILE A 691 13.28 -5.77 -3.51
C ILE A 691 12.36 -4.92 -2.63
N GLU A 692 11.11 -5.34 -2.48
CA GLU A 692 10.23 -4.86 -1.41
C GLU A 692 10.14 -5.96 -0.36
N VAL A 693 10.38 -5.63 0.91
CA VAL A 693 10.32 -6.55 2.04
C VAL A 693 9.29 -6.09 3.06
N ASP A 694 8.57 -7.03 3.65
CA ASP A 694 7.71 -6.72 4.79
C ASP A 694 8.52 -6.50 6.08
N ARG A 695 7.81 -6.22 7.19
CA ARG A 695 8.45 -5.96 8.50
C ARG A 695 9.17 -7.18 9.08
N ASP A 696 8.83 -8.38 8.63
CA ASP A 696 9.48 -9.63 9.04
C ASP A 696 10.70 -9.97 8.15
N GLY A 697 10.96 -9.14 7.12
CA GLY A 697 12.06 -9.30 6.19
C GLY A 697 11.77 -10.25 5.02
N GLN A 698 10.52 -10.67 4.84
CA GLN A 698 10.12 -11.49 3.70
C GLN A 698 10.00 -10.62 2.45
N VAL A 699 10.64 -11.05 1.36
CA VAL A 699 10.49 -10.41 0.05
C VAL A 699 9.07 -10.62 -0.45
N VAL A 700 8.35 -9.51 -0.67
CA VAL A 700 6.96 -9.48 -1.17
C VAL A 700 6.85 -8.95 -2.59
N TRP A 701 7.88 -8.26 -3.09
CA TRP A 701 8.01 -7.88 -4.49
C TRP A 701 9.48 -7.80 -4.88
N GLU A 702 9.79 -8.03 -6.16
CA GLU A 702 11.16 -8.00 -6.66
C GLU A 702 11.21 -7.60 -8.14
N LEU A 703 12.24 -6.83 -8.48
CA LEU A 703 12.65 -6.49 -9.84
C LEU A 703 14.11 -6.88 -10.06
N ARG A 704 14.40 -7.62 -11.13
CA ARG A 704 15.72 -8.19 -11.43
C ARG A 704 16.26 -7.67 -12.76
N ASN A 705 17.52 -8.04 -13.07
CA ASN A 705 18.20 -7.74 -14.32
C ASN A 705 18.41 -6.23 -14.53
N LEU A 706 18.72 -5.54 -13.44
CA LEU A 706 19.08 -4.14 -13.44
C LEU A 706 20.60 -3.97 -13.65
N ASN A 707 21.04 -2.79 -14.05
CA ASN A 707 22.43 -2.47 -14.26
C ASN A 707 23.00 -1.68 -13.08
N HIS A 708 23.25 -2.38 -11.96
CA HIS A 708 23.75 -1.79 -10.73
C HIS A 708 22.86 -0.62 -10.25
N PRO A 709 21.62 -0.91 -9.81
CA PRO A 709 20.70 0.12 -9.33
C PRO A 709 21.30 0.81 -8.10
N SER A 710 21.15 2.13 -8.05
CA SER A 710 21.63 2.98 -6.96
C SER A 710 20.48 3.56 -6.13
N ASP A 711 19.34 3.85 -6.77
CA ASP A 711 18.17 4.44 -6.13
C ASP A 711 16.89 3.85 -6.77
N ALA A 712 15.84 3.65 -5.97
CA ALA A 712 14.53 3.24 -6.46
C ALA A 712 13.34 3.75 -5.63
N ASP A 713 12.68 4.78 -6.15
CA ASP A 713 11.42 5.31 -5.65
C ASP A 713 10.17 4.47 -5.97
N ARG A 714 9.27 4.32 -4.99
CA ARG A 714 7.87 3.92 -5.26
C ARG A 714 7.01 5.15 -5.56
N LEU A 715 6.61 5.29 -6.82
CA LEU A 715 5.78 6.40 -7.27
C LEU A 715 4.32 6.29 -6.75
N PRO A 716 3.57 7.42 -6.64
CA PRO A 716 2.17 7.42 -6.19
C PRO A 716 1.25 6.54 -7.05
N ASN A 717 1.62 6.33 -8.32
CA ASN A 717 0.91 5.44 -9.23
C ASN A 717 1.16 3.95 -8.96
N GLY A 718 2.00 3.60 -7.99
CA GLY A 718 2.40 2.23 -7.69
C GLY A 718 3.59 1.72 -8.51
N ASN A 719 4.01 2.44 -9.55
CA ASN A 719 5.20 2.08 -10.32
C ASN A 719 6.47 2.28 -9.49
N THR A 720 7.56 1.64 -9.89
CA THR A 720 8.89 1.88 -9.33
C THR A 720 9.73 2.62 -10.36
N LEU A 721 10.24 3.80 -10.00
CA LEU A 721 11.30 4.47 -10.74
C LEU A 721 12.63 3.93 -10.23
N VAL A 722 13.60 3.71 -11.11
CA VAL A 722 14.91 3.17 -10.75
C VAL A 722 15.99 3.97 -11.45
N ALA A 723 16.91 4.53 -10.68
CA ALA A 723 18.18 5.05 -11.17
C ALA A 723 19.24 3.93 -11.17
N GLU A 724 19.90 3.75 -12.31
CA GLU A 724 20.94 2.76 -12.46
C GLU A 724 22.01 3.22 -13.46
N ASN A 725 23.10 2.46 -13.58
CA ASN A 725 24.15 2.82 -14.51
C ASN A 725 23.60 2.90 -15.95
N GLY A 726 23.79 4.04 -16.60
CA GLY A 726 23.43 4.29 -18.00
C GLY A 726 21.96 4.66 -18.27
N MET A 727 21.07 4.65 -17.27
CA MET A 727 19.66 5.02 -17.49
C MET A 727 18.86 5.25 -16.20
N VAL A 728 17.70 5.86 -16.39
CA VAL A 728 16.57 5.83 -15.44
C VAL A 728 15.42 5.08 -16.11
N ARG A 729 14.75 4.19 -15.38
CA ARG A 729 13.62 3.40 -15.89
C ARG A 729 12.45 3.40 -14.91
N GLU A 730 11.24 3.41 -15.44
CA GLU A 730 10.01 3.25 -14.65
C GLU A 730 9.39 1.89 -14.97
N PHE A 731 8.98 1.16 -13.93
CA PHE A 731 8.39 -0.16 -14.03
C PHE A 731 7.02 -0.18 -13.37
N ASP A 732 6.03 -0.80 -14.02
CA ASP A 732 4.76 -1.08 -13.36
C ASP A 732 4.92 -2.10 -12.21
N ARG A 733 3.86 -2.31 -11.42
CA ARG A 733 3.85 -3.32 -10.34
C ARG A 733 4.14 -4.75 -10.83
N GLY A 734 3.87 -5.04 -12.11
CA GLY A 734 4.19 -6.31 -12.76
C GLY A 734 5.68 -6.46 -13.12
N GLY A 735 6.46 -5.39 -13.02
CA GLY A 735 7.87 -5.33 -13.42
C GLY A 735 8.06 -5.09 -14.92
N ASN A 736 7.01 -4.68 -15.65
CA ASN A 736 7.15 -4.26 -17.04
C ASN A 736 7.68 -2.84 -17.08
N GLU A 737 8.67 -2.62 -17.93
CA GLU A 737 9.17 -1.27 -18.16
C GLU A 737 8.13 -0.45 -18.95
N VAL A 738 7.71 0.68 -18.38
CA VAL A 738 6.71 1.58 -18.98
C VAL A 738 7.32 2.89 -19.46
N TRP A 739 8.53 3.21 -19.01
CA TRP A 739 9.27 4.40 -19.42
C TRP A 739 10.78 4.21 -19.23
N ARG A 740 11.60 4.89 -20.05
CA ARG A 740 13.05 4.94 -19.89
C ARG A 740 13.64 6.27 -20.36
N LYS A 741 14.79 6.63 -19.79
CA LYS A 741 15.69 7.68 -20.26
C LYS A 741 17.13 7.22 -20.15
N ALA A 742 17.87 7.27 -21.26
CA ALA A 742 19.30 7.03 -21.24
C ALA A 742 20.03 8.17 -20.52
N MET A 743 21.01 7.81 -19.69
CA MET A 743 21.90 8.69 -18.93
C MET A 743 23.34 8.16 -19.03
N THR A 744 24.32 8.84 -18.45
CA THR A 744 25.67 8.29 -18.36
C THR A 744 25.81 7.42 -17.12
N TRP A 745 25.53 7.99 -15.95
CA TRP A 745 25.44 7.30 -14.68
C TRP A 745 24.44 8.03 -13.80
N ALA A 746 23.17 7.62 -13.89
CA ALA A 746 22.15 8.06 -12.97
C ALA A 746 22.41 7.40 -11.62
N VAL A 747 22.70 8.22 -10.60
CA VAL A 747 22.86 7.76 -9.23
C VAL A 747 21.53 7.84 -8.50
N GLU A 748 20.83 8.95 -8.69
CA GLU A 748 19.56 9.32 -8.03
C GLU A 748 18.54 9.78 -9.07
N ALA A 749 17.26 9.45 -8.87
CA ALA A 749 16.16 9.93 -9.71
C ALA A 749 14.84 10.15 -8.96
N ASN A 750 14.61 11.39 -8.53
CA ASN A 750 13.38 11.80 -7.81
C ASN A 750 12.26 12.28 -8.75
N ARG A 751 11.02 11.83 -8.55
CA ARG A 751 9.82 12.21 -9.35
C ARG A 751 8.83 13.05 -8.54
N TYR A 752 8.62 14.30 -8.96
CA TYR A 752 7.82 15.31 -8.21
C TYR A 752 6.35 15.46 -8.59
#